data_AF-A0A4Q5X2Y9-F1
#
_entry.id   AF-A0A4Q5X2Y9-F1
#
_cell.length_a   1.000
_cell.length_b   1.000
_cell.length_c   1.000
_cell.angle_alpha   90.00
_cell.angle_beta   90.00
_cell.angle_gamma   90.00
#
_symmetry.space_group_name_H-M   'P 1'
#
loop_
_entity.id
_entity.type
_entity.pdbx_description
1 polymer ?
#
loop_
_entity_poly.entity_id
_entity_poly.type
_entity_poly.pdbx_seq_one_letter_code
_entity_poly.pdbx_strand_id
1 'polypeptide(L)'
;MSSERLLADRRILLCGPSDLDSVARHLRDLGADVQRTELSAQSSTRSLEAWISELMEGAFDDVLFLTGQGVRVLVEFAHQRGREDEVLGALSHVRIIASGSKTRAALAEIGLRPVIFGDETSTPSLIDALGAASFSGRTLAVAALSCDARLIAAATARGASVRLLAGEDAPDGRPRALLAGILGRDFDAVAFGSSREIDCLFEAAAPSQRAELAHALRRCNPVALGQAVARALSERGVPPSGVVERASLLRPRGIDFMTVFRAGTVKSGEGMSVGKSAKTRRKSLVVIGNGMVSYKLCELLSEYDHGESYDISVFCEEPRPAYDRVKLTSFFEKESADELLLADANWYKERKIRLLLGERAVRIDRGRRAVLSSSGEWVRFDNVVIATGSAPFVPPIPGVQKPGVFVYRTIEDLEAIREHAKTAKVGAVLGGGLLGLEAAKAVLDLGLPTHVIEFAPRLMPRQLDAAGGRLLAKAVETLGVKVHTSRAATSILGQERAEGLAFKDGETLECDLIVVSAGIRPRDELAREAGLALGERGGILVDDKLRTSDQDIFAIGECALHQNTLYGLVAPGYQMAEVCARVLTGADASFQSVDQSAKLKLLGTDVASFGDPFAESNGERTIAYEDLVKGVYKKLVVSADRTKLVGGVLVGDAGEYAALTQLMRSGESLPAAPEELLFGAREGKTKLTLSDSAQICSCNNVTKGTVCKAVRSGICNLADLKKATKAGTGCGGCMALVTDVLNAELAAAGKAVKKELCEHFAFSRQELYQIVRVKKQRTFKELLTTHGQGHGCEVCKPVVASILASVHNDMILQHDTLQDSNDRYLANLQRSGLYSVVPRIPAGEITPEKLITLGEIAKKWGLYTKITGGQRIDMFGARVEQLPEIWDELVAAGFESGHAYGKAVRTVKSCVGSTWCRFGVQDSVSFAIRVEERYKGIRAPHKLKSAVSGCTRECAEAQSKDFGLIATEKGWNLYVCGNGGIKPRHADLLASDLSEDEAIKLVDRFLMFYIRTADRLTRTSTWLDKMDGGIQHLREVIIDDKLGICAELEQDLQYLVSTFKCEWAETIKDPARRAKFRHFANTGEADDTIELVDERGQRRPRDWEKLPAPPAIRDRRHLPLITTQWVKVASIDDVPPEGGIAIKYGQAQIALYNFASRGEWYACQNQCPHMSDMVLARGLIGDEKGVPKVACPQHKKTFSLKTGECLSGDQLKVRTFPVKVEGGAVFLELPSEAEIEKLMPIKARCDLHEEAASAAE
;
A
#
# COMPACT_ATOMS: atom_id res chain seq x y z
N MET A 1 -36.49 47.45 11.23
CA MET A 1 -37.50 46.72 12.01
C MET A 1 -36.78 45.97 13.12
N SER A 2 -37.31 45.99 14.34
CA SER A 2 -36.78 45.21 15.47
C SER A 2 -36.69 43.74 15.07
N SER A 3 -35.71 43.02 15.60
CA SER A 3 -35.46 41.58 15.36
C SER A 3 -36.54 40.65 15.94
N GLU A 4 -37.72 41.16 16.31
CA GLU A 4 -38.67 40.46 17.18
C GLU A 4 -39.85 39.79 16.44
N ARG A 5 -39.88 39.77 15.09
CA ARG A 5 -40.97 39.10 14.33
C ARG A 5 -40.51 38.48 13.01
N LEU A 6 -39.48 37.63 13.02
CA LEU A 6 -38.93 36.97 11.82
C LEU A 6 -39.83 35.88 11.21
N LEU A 7 -40.70 35.28 12.02
CA LEU A 7 -41.57 34.16 11.66
C LEU A 7 -43.05 34.55 11.65
N ALA A 8 -43.35 35.86 11.60
CA ALA A 8 -44.71 36.36 11.47
C ALA A 8 -45.44 35.64 10.32
N ASP A 9 -46.67 35.18 10.59
CA ASP A 9 -47.58 34.49 9.67
C ASP A 9 -47.21 33.04 9.28
N ARG A 10 -46.20 32.41 9.90
CA ARG A 10 -45.91 30.98 9.69
C ARG A 10 -46.55 30.10 10.77
N ARG A 11 -47.27 29.05 10.35
CA ARG A 11 -47.78 28.01 11.25
C ARG A 11 -46.81 26.85 11.32
N ILE A 12 -46.20 26.65 12.49
CA ILE A 12 -45.17 25.65 12.73
C ILE A 12 -45.72 24.57 13.65
N LEU A 13 -45.64 23.33 13.20
CA LEU A 13 -45.89 22.20 14.05
C LEU A 13 -44.58 21.71 14.70
N LEU A 14 -44.58 21.63 16.02
CA LEU A 14 -43.46 21.16 16.82
C LEU A 14 -43.72 19.74 17.38
N CYS A 15 -42.92 18.78 16.93
CA CYS A 15 -43.05 17.35 17.28
C CYS A 15 -41.87 16.88 18.13
N GLY A 16 -42.12 16.47 19.37
CA GLY A 16 -41.08 15.95 20.25
C GLY A 16 -41.61 15.46 21.61
N PRO A 17 -40.73 15.13 22.57
CA PRO A 17 -41.12 14.66 23.90
C PRO A 17 -41.75 15.79 24.74
N SER A 18 -42.28 15.47 25.92
CA SER A 18 -43.16 16.33 26.76
C SER A 18 -42.62 17.66 27.33
N ASP A 19 -41.43 18.12 26.89
CA ASP A 19 -40.79 19.36 27.38
C ASP A 19 -40.46 20.33 26.22
N LEU A 20 -41.48 20.70 25.44
CA LEU A 20 -41.35 21.55 24.24
C LEU A 20 -41.49 23.06 24.52
N ASP A 21 -41.75 23.44 25.77
CA ASP A 21 -42.26 24.77 26.10
C ASP A 21 -41.25 25.91 25.94
N SER A 22 -39.95 25.61 26.03
CA SER A 22 -38.89 26.60 25.79
C SER A 22 -38.73 26.90 24.29
N VAL A 23 -38.73 25.86 23.45
CA VAL A 23 -38.63 25.96 22.00
C VAL A 23 -39.89 26.61 21.41
N ALA A 24 -41.07 26.20 21.88
CA ALA A 24 -42.33 26.78 21.46
C ALA A 24 -42.48 28.25 21.90
N ARG A 25 -41.94 28.65 23.07
CA ARG A 25 -41.88 30.07 23.46
C ARG A 25 -40.96 30.85 22.55
N HIS A 26 -39.75 30.35 22.29
CA HIS A 26 -38.79 31.05 21.46
C HIS A 26 -39.27 31.26 20.02
N LEU A 27 -39.94 30.26 19.44
CA LEU A 27 -40.54 30.38 18.11
C LEU A 27 -41.70 31.40 18.08
N ARG A 28 -42.50 31.47 19.15
CA ARG A 28 -43.55 32.47 19.33
C ARG A 28 -43.00 33.88 19.55
N ASP A 29 -41.91 34.02 20.31
CA ASP A 29 -41.18 35.28 20.50
C ASP A 29 -40.58 35.79 19.18
N LEU A 30 -40.31 34.89 18.22
CA LEU A 30 -39.91 35.22 16.86
C LEU A 30 -41.10 35.47 15.91
N GLY A 31 -42.35 35.36 16.39
CA GLY A 31 -43.57 35.68 15.65
C GLY A 31 -44.33 34.52 15.01
N ALA A 32 -43.91 33.26 15.18
CA ALA A 32 -44.60 32.10 14.62
C ALA A 32 -45.87 31.73 15.40
N ASP A 33 -46.88 31.21 14.71
CA ASP A 33 -47.98 30.46 15.33
C ASP A 33 -47.54 29.00 15.51
N VAL A 34 -47.41 28.52 16.75
CA VAL A 34 -46.77 27.23 17.06
C VAL A 34 -47.76 26.28 17.70
N GLN A 35 -48.02 25.18 17.02
CA GLN A 35 -48.82 24.07 17.53
C GLN A 35 -47.89 22.93 17.96
N ARG A 36 -48.05 22.43 19.19
CA ARG A 36 -47.20 21.37 19.75
C ARG A 36 -47.95 20.04 19.77
N THR A 37 -47.24 18.96 19.48
CA THR A 37 -47.76 17.60 19.66
C THR A 37 -46.70 16.69 20.27
N GLU A 38 -47.10 15.93 21.28
CA GLU A 38 -46.25 14.91 21.91
C GLU A 38 -46.41 13.61 21.15
N LEU A 39 -45.33 13.13 20.53
CA LEU A 39 -45.30 11.85 19.84
C LEU A 39 -44.60 10.84 20.74
N SER A 40 -45.40 10.11 21.52
CA SER A 40 -44.96 9.05 22.42
C SER A 40 -45.85 7.82 22.24
N ALA A 41 -45.39 6.65 22.69
CA ALA A 41 -46.20 5.43 22.64
C ALA A 41 -47.50 5.49 23.49
N GLN A 42 -47.66 6.50 24.35
CA GLN A 42 -48.84 6.71 25.21
C GLN A 42 -49.74 7.87 24.75
N SER A 43 -49.43 8.51 23.61
CA SER A 43 -50.20 9.66 23.12
C SER A 43 -51.64 9.27 22.81
N SER A 44 -52.62 10.08 23.26
CA SER A 44 -54.03 9.76 23.06
C SER A 44 -54.39 9.71 21.56
N THR A 45 -55.02 8.62 21.11
CA THR A 45 -55.42 8.38 19.71
C THR A 45 -56.21 9.53 19.08
N ARG A 46 -57.03 10.23 19.88
CA ARG A 46 -57.84 11.38 19.44
C ARG A 46 -57.01 12.62 19.06
N SER A 47 -55.82 12.83 19.63
CA SER A 47 -55.00 14.03 19.36
C SER A 47 -54.10 13.87 18.13
N LEU A 48 -53.64 12.65 17.84
CA LEU A 48 -52.87 12.38 16.62
C LEU A 48 -53.75 12.40 15.36
N GLU A 49 -55.00 11.91 15.44
CA GLU A 49 -55.93 11.95 14.31
C GLU A 49 -56.30 13.37 13.87
N ALA A 50 -56.60 14.26 14.83
CA ALA A 50 -56.88 15.65 14.54
C ALA A 50 -55.69 16.33 13.85
N TRP A 51 -54.48 16.05 14.36
CA TRP A 51 -53.26 16.59 13.79
C TRP A 51 -52.97 16.07 12.37
N ILE A 52 -53.08 14.77 12.14
CA ILE A 52 -52.86 14.19 10.80
C ILE A 52 -53.84 14.79 9.80
N SER A 53 -55.10 14.97 10.18
CA SER A 53 -56.09 15.67 9.33
C SER A 53 -55.67 17.11 9.02
N GLU A 54 -55.25 17.88 10.03
CA GLU A 54 -54.77 19.27 9.81
C GLU A 54 -53.51 19.34 8.92
N LEU A 55 -52.57 18.40 9.09
CA LEU A 55 -51.39 18.29 8.23
C LEU A 55 -51.76 18.01 6.78
N MET A 56 -52.72 17.11 6.57
CA MET A 56 -53.22 16.76 5.24
C MET A 56 -54.03 17.87 4.57
N GLU A 57 -54.71 18.71 5.36
CA GLU A 57 -55.38 19.93 4.88
C GLU A 57 -54.39 21.06 4.57
N GLY A 58 -53.08 20.86 4.81
CA GLY A 58 -52.04 21.84 4.53
C GLY A 58 -51.95 22.96 5.56
N ALA A 59 -52.39 22.71 6.80
CA ALA A 59 -52.51 23.74 7.84
C ALA A 59 -51.17 24.23 8.43
N PHE A 60 -50.04 23.62 8.04
CA PHE A 60 -48.71 23.93 8.57
C PHE A 60 -47.71 24.21 7.44
N ASP A 61 -46.94 25.28 7.59
CA ASP A 61 -45.87 25.67 6.66
C ASP A 61 -44.56 24.90 6.95
N ASP A 62 -44.36 24.51 8.21
CA ASP A 62 -43.16 23.84 8.71
C ASP A 62 -43.50 22.76 9.74
N VAL A 63 -42.78 21.63 9.67
CA VAL A 63 -42.85 20.57 10.69
C VAL A 63 -41.46 20.34 11.26
N LEU A 64 -41.32 20.50 12.58
CA LEU A 64 -40.07 20.32 13.31
C LEU A 64 -40.07 19.00 14.09
N PHE A 65 -39.32 18.01 13.63
CA PHE A 65 -39.10 16.75 14.34
C PHE A 65 -37.82 16.83 15.19
N LEU A 66 -37.99 16.73 16.51
CA LEU A 66 -36.87 16.78 17.45
C LEU A 66 -36.27 15.40 17.75
N THR A 67 -36.98 14.30 17.45
CA THR A 67 -36.49 12.93 17.70
C THR A 67 -36.92 11.97 16.59
N GLY A 68 -36.07 10.98 16.29
CA GLY A 68 -36.38 9.91 15.33
C GLY A 68 -37.50 8.98 15.80
N GLN A 69 -37.74 8.86 17.11
CA GLN A 69 -38.89 8.11 17.63
C GLN A 69 -40.22 8.79 17.28
N GLY A 70 -40.30 10.12 17.33
CA GLY A 70 -41.52 10.82 16.92
C GLY A 70 -41.89 10.58 15.45
N VAL A 71 -40.88 10.48 14.58
CA VAL A 71 -41.06 10.14 13.15
C VAL A 71 -41.62 8.72 13.00
N ARG A 72 -41.05 7.75 13.72
CA ARG A 72 -41.49 6.35 13.65
C ARG A 72 -42.89 6.13 14.23
N VAL A 73 -43.21 6.77 15.36
CA VAL A 73 -44.54 6.71 15.98
C VAL A 73 -45.62 7.26 15.04
N LEU A 74 -45.32 8.35 14.33
CA LEU A 74 -46.26 8.91 13.35
C LEU A 74 -46.52 7.95 12.18
N VAL A 75 -45.44 7.38 11.62
CA VAL A 75 -45.53 6.46 10.47
C VAL A 75 -46.25 5.18 10.89
N GLU A 76 -45.92 4.63 12.05
CA GLU A 76 -46.58 3.45 12.60
C GLU A 76 -48.06 3.70 12.86
N PHE A 77 -48.42 4.89 13.38
CA PHE A 77 -49.82 5.28 13.56
C PHE A 77 -50.56 5.44 12.21
N ALA A 78 -49.91 6.05 11.21
CA ALA A 78 -50.48 6.19 9.86
C ALA A 78 -50.65 4.82 9.17
N HIS A 79 -49.69 3.92 9.36
CA HIS A 79 -49.71 2.55 8.85
C HIS A 79 -50.84 1.73 9.47
N GLN A 80 -51.02 1.78 10.80
CA GLN A 80 -52.10 1.09 11.51
C GLN A 80 -53.51 1.52 11.06
N ARG A 81 -53.64 2.70 10.44
CA ARG A 81 -54.91 3.22 9.91
C ARG A 81 -55.00 3.13 8.38
N GLY A 82 -54.00 2.56 7.71
CA GLY A 82 -53.97 2.42 6.25
C GLY A 82 -53.85 3.75 5.50
N ARG A 83 -53.28 4.79 6.12
CA ARG A 83 -53.16 6.15 5.56
C ARG A 83 -51.70 6.60 5.43
N GLU A 84 -50.76 5.67 5.39
CA GLU A 84 -49.32 5.94 5.35
C GLU A 84 -48.93 6.79 4.12
N ASP A 85 -49.37 6.40 2.93
CA ASP A 85 -49.07 7.14 1.68
C ASP A 85 -49.63 8.57 1.69
N GLU A 86 -50.80 8.76 2.30
CA GLU A 86 -51.43 10.08 2.45
C GLU A 86 -50.62 10.99 3.39
N VAL A 87 -50.14 10.45 4.51
CA VAL A 87 -49.33 11.20 5.50
C VAL A 87 -47.94 11.49 4.97
N LEU A 88 -47.29 10.52 4.31
CA LEU A 88 -45.99 10.73 3.66
C LEU A 88 -46.09 11.74 2.51
N GLY A 89 -47.19 11.68 1.74
CA GLY A 89 -47.52 12.66 0.72
C GLY A 89 -47.73 14.06 1.31
N ALA A 90 -48.46 14.21 2.41
CA ALA A 90 -48.61 15.52 3.06
C ALA A 90 -47.27 16.06 3.58
N LEU A 91 -46.47 15.21 4.23
CA LEU A 91 -45.14 15.59 4.74
C LEU A 91 -44.16 15.97 3.63
N SER A 92 -44.26 15.41 2.42
CA SER A 92 -43.39 15.78 1.31
C SER A 92 -43.64 17.20 0.78
N HIS A 93 -44.79 17.79 1.09
CA HIS A 93 -45.18 19.14 0.65
C HIS A 93 -44.97 20.20 1.74
N VAL A 94 -44.67 19.80 2.98
CA VAL A 94 -44.37 20.70 4.10
C VAL A 94 -42.86 20.73 4.33
N ARG A 95 -42.31 21.88 4.73
CA ARG A 95 -40.86 22.00 4.95
C ARG A 95 -40.48 21.30 6.26
N ILE A 96 -39.86 20.13 6.14
CA ILE A 96 -39.43 19.32 7.30
C ILE A 96 -38.10 19.83 7.85
N ILE A 97 -38.07 20.09 9.15
CA ILE A 97 -36.88 20.47 9.91
C ILE A 97 -36.57 19.36 10.91
N ALA A 98 -35.33 18.88 10.97
CA ALA A 98 -34.94 17.78 11.86
C ALA A 98 -33.69 18.08 12.67
N SER A 99 -33.69 17.61 13.92
CA SER A 99 -32.53 17.71 14.81
C SER A 99 -31.89 16.32 15.02
N GLY A 100 -30.59 16.23 14.73
CA GLY A 100 -29.77 15.04 15.04
C GLY A 100 -29.82 13.91 14.01
N SER A 101 -28.73 13.14 13.94
CA SER A 101 -28.51 12.09 12.95
C SER A 101 -29.55 10.96 13.03
N LYS A 102 -30.06 10.67 14.23
CA LYS A 102 -31.12 9.65 14.44
C LYS A 102 -32.46 10.04 13.84
N THR A 103 -32.83 11.32 13.91
CA THR A 103 -34.06 11.83 13.29
C THR A 103 -33.94 11.82 11.76
N ARG A 104 -32.75 12.15 11.24
CA ARG A 104 -32.45 12.04 9.80
C ARG A 104 -32.50 10.59 9.31
N ALA A 105 -31.95 9.65 10.07
CA ALA A 105 -32.03 8.23 9.75
C ALA A 105 -33.48 7.74 9.71
N ALA A 106 -34.30 8.10 10.72
CA ALA A 106 -35.71 7.74 10.75
C ALA A 106 -36.54 8.35 9.61
N LEU A 107 -36.25 9.59 9.19
CA LEU A 107 -36.89 10.20 8.01
C LEU A 107 -36.42 9.53 6.70
N ALA A 108 -35.14 9.18 6.60
CA ALA A 108 -34.58 8.52 5.43
C ALA A 108 -35.13 7.09 5.23
N GLU A 109 -35.38 6.37 6.33
CA GLU A 109 -36.05 5.05 6.32
C GLU A 109 -37.42 5.09 5.62
N ILE A 110 -38.13 6.22 5.72
CA ILE A 110 -39.46 6.42 5.13
C ILE A 110 -39.42 7.28 3.85
N GLY A 111 -38.24 7.42 3.24
CA GLY A 111 -38.08 8.12 1.96
C GLY A 111 -38.17 9.65 2.02
N LEU A 112 -38.24 10.26 3.21
CA LEU A 112 -38.30 11.72 3.39
C LEU A 112 -36.94 12.28 3.81
N ARG A 113 -36.62 13.51 3.40
CA ARG A 113 -35.38 14.20 3.81
C ARG A 113 -35.70 15.55 4.42
N PRO A 114 -35.18 15.86 5.62
CA PRO A 114 -35.37 17.19 6.20
C PRO A 114 -34.66 18.23 5.33
N VAL A 115 -35.34 19.33 5.05
CA VAL A 115 -34.83 20.45 4.26
C VAL A 115 -33.78 21.24 5.05
N ILE A 116 -33.89 21.23 6.39
CA ILE A 116 -32.97 21.92 7.30
C ILE A 116 -32.53 20.93 8.39
N PHE A 117 -31.21 20.80 8.57
CA PHE A 117 -30.58 19.86 9.50
C PHE A 117 -29.68 20.61 10.49
N GLY A 118 -29.87 20.35 11.79
CA GLY A 118 -28.94 20.76 12.83
C GLY A 118 -28.02 19.61 13.22
N ASP A 119 -26.70 19.82 13.12
CA ASP A 119 -25.67 18.85 13.51
C ASP A 119 -25.77 18.50 15.01
N GLU A 120 -25.61 17.21 15.34
CA GLU A 120 -25.31 16.80 16.71
C GLU A 120 -23.81 16.93 17.00
N THR A 121 -23.54 17.47 18.18
CA THR A 121 -22.25 17.76 18.82
C THR A 121 -21.20 16.66 18.69
N SER A 122 -20.02 17.03 18.19
CA SER A 122 -18.79 16.25 18.30
C SER A 122 -18.22 16.32 19.74
N THR A 123 -17.55 15.27 20.23
CA THR A 123 -16.80 15.24 21.51
C THR A 123 -15.92 16.49 21.76
N PRO A 124 -15.28 17.12 20.75
CA PRO A 124 -14.63 18.42 20.88
C PRO A 124 -15.50 19.56 21.46
N SER A 125 -16.79 19.58 21.14
CA SER A 125 -17.70 20.66 21.54
C SER A 125 -18.17 20.55 23.00
N LEU A 126 -18.14 19.32 23.56
CA LEU A 126 -18.32 19.03 25.00
C LEU A 126 -17.06 19.43 25.81
N ILE A 127 -15.89 19.31 25.20
CA ILE A 127 -14.58 19.68 25.78
C ILE A 127 -14.44 21.21 25.88
N ASP A 128 -14.92 21.97 24.88
CA ASP A 128 -14.95 23.43 24.92
C ASP A 128 -15.94 23.98 25.97
N ALA A 129 -17.07 23.29 26.18
CA ALA A 129 -18.08 23.69 27.17
C ALA A 129 -17.60 23.48 28.62
N LEU A 130 -16.87 22.39 28.90
CA LEU A 130 -16.22 22.16 30.20
C LEU A 130 -15.03 23.12 30.44
N GLY A 131 -14.47 23.71 29.38
CA GLY A 131 -13.35 24.64 29.44
C GLY A 131 -13.66 26.03 30.03
N ALA A 132 -14.94 26.38 30.23
CA ALA A 132 -15.35 27.68 30.76
C ALA A 132 -15.36 27.78 32.30
N ALA A 133 -15.19 26.68 33.04
CA ALA A 133 -15.18 26.66 34.51
C ALA A 133 -13.81 26.17 35.06
N SER A 134 -13.31 26.83 36.11
CA SER A 134 -12.01 26.52 36.74
C SER A 134 -12.13 25.36 37.72
N PHE A 135 -11.38 24.28 37.50
CA PHE A 135 -11.41 23.04 38.32
C PHE A 135 -10.07 22.68 38.99
N SER A 136 -9.11 23.62 39.02
CA SER A 136 -7.79 23.37 39.60
C SER A 136 -7.87 22.96 41.09
N GLY A 137 -7.41 21.75 41.42
CA GLY A 137 -7.32 21.24 42.79
C GLY A 137 -8.59 20.57 43.37
N ARG A 138 -9.58 20.20 42.54
CA ARG A 138 -10.85 19.57 42.98
C ARG A 138 -11.03 18.14 42.42
N THR A 139 -11.77 17.30 43.16
CA THR A 139 -12.05 15.89 42.82
C THR A 139 -13.43 15.75 42.17
N LEU A 140 -13.47 15.38 40.89
CA LEU A 140 -14.68 15.26 40.07
C LEU A 140 -15.04 13.78 39.83
N ALA A 141 -16.21 13.34 40.27
CA ALA A 141 -16.77 12.04 39.88
C ALA A 141 -17.60 12.19 38.61
N VAL A 142 -17.39 11.30 37.64
CA VAL A 142 -18.18 11.27 36.39
C VAL A 142 -18.93 9.94 36.34
N ALA A 143 -20.25 9.99 36.54
CA ALA A 143 -21.15 8.86 36.37
C ALA A 143 -21.64 8.87 34.92
N ALA A 144 -20.92 8.18 34.02
CA ALA A 144 -21.29 8.06 32.60
C ALA A 144 -21.06 6.62 32.11
N LEU A 145 -22.15 5.94 31.70
CA LEU A 145 -22.16 4.58 31.12
C LEU A 145 -21.35 4.41 29.82
N SER A 146 -20.83 5.50 29.25
CA SER A 146 -19.90 5.48 28.12
C SER A 146 -19.05 6.75 28.15
N CYS A 147 -17.98 6.77 28.94
CA CYS A 147 -17.04 7.89 28.93
C CYS A 147 -16.01 7.73 27.79
N ASP A 148 -15.96 8.72 26.90
CA ASP A 148 -14.86 8.85 25.93
C ASP A 148 -13.58 9.23 26.70
N ALA A 149 -12.48 8.48 26.50
CA ALA A 149 -11.17 8.73 27.10
C ALA A 149 -10.68 10.18 26.90
N ARG A 150 -11.18 10.86 25.87
CA ARG A 150 -10.90 12.27 25.54
C ARG A 150 -11.49 13.28 26.53
N LEU A 151 -12.62 12.98 27.19
CA LEU A 151 -13.22 13.84 28.22
C LEU A 151 -12.35 13.86 29.50
N ILE A 152 -11.82 12.68 29.85
CA ILE A 152 -10.97 12.44 31.01
C ILE A 152 -9.60 13.11 30.81
N ALA A 153 -9.00 12.94 29.63
CA ALA A 153 -7.74 13.60 29.28
C ALA A 153 -7.88 15.14 29.30
N ALA A 154 -9.02 15.69 28.85
CA ALA A 154 -9.26 17.13 28.80
C ALA A 154 -9.48 17.77 30.18
N ALA A 155 -10.18 17.09 31.09
CA ALA A 155 -10.37 17.53 32.48
C ALA A 155 -9.09 17.39 33.31
N THR A 156 -8.32 16.30 33.10
CA THR A 156 -7.05 16.02 33.79
C THR A 156 -5.95 17.00 33.37
N ALA A 157 -5.85 17.34 32.07
CA ALA A 157 -4.88 18.32 31.55
C ALA A 157 -5.06 19.75 32.11
N ARG A 158 -6.18 20.04 32.80
CA ARG A 158 -6.50 21.35 33.39
C ARG A 158 -6.57 21.34 34.92
N GLY A 159 -6.07 20.28 35.59
CA GLY A 159 -5.83 20.26 37.03
C GLY A 159 -6.96 19.71 37.91
N ALA A 160 -7.99 19.07 37.34
CA ALA A 160 -9.00 18.33 38.10
C ALA A 160 -8.55 16.87 38.33
N SER A 161 -8.76 16.32 39.53
CA SER A 161 -8.58 14.88 39.78
C SER A 161 -9.89 14.16 39.45
N VAL A 162 -9.94 13.43 38.34
CA VAL A 162 -11.17 12.79 37.84
C VAL A 162 -11.21 11.33 38.28
N ARG A 163 -12.21 10.96 39.10
CA ARG A 163 -12.46 9.55 39.48
C ARG A 163 -13.57 8.97 38.61
N LEU A 164 -13.23 7.96 37.82
CA LEU A 164 -14.17 7.14 37.06
C LEU A 164 -14.65 5.98 37.92
N LEU A 165 -15.96 5.74 37.91
CA LEU A 165 -16.55 4.59 38.57
C LEU A 165 -16.96 3.56 37.50
N ALA A 166 -15.97 2.92 36.87
CA ALA A 166 -16.10 1.64 36.16
C ALA A 166 -14.71 1.16 35.66
N GLY A 167 -14.29 -0.11 35.76
CA GLY A 167 -14.65 -1.25 36.62
C GLY A 167 -13.35 -1.81 37.23
N GLU A 168 -13.39 -2.67 38.23
CA GLU A 168 -13.63 -4.12 38.14
C GLU A 168 -14.42 -4.60 39.39
N ASP A 169 -15.18 -5.69 39.24
CA ASP A 169 -16.13 -6.30 40.19
C ASP A 169 -17.46 -5.57 40.48
N ALA A 170 -18.52 -5.91 39.72
CA ALA A 170 -19.82 -6.33 40.28
C ALA A 170 -20.95 -6.39 39.22
N PRO A 171 -21.73 -7.48 39.18
CA PRO A 171 -23.13 -7.45 38.78
C PRO A 171 -23.91 -6.65 39.85
N ASP A 172 -24.68 -5.64 39.43
CA ASP A 172 -25.61 -4.84 40.26
C ASP A 172 -25.06 -3.92 41.39
N GLY A 173 -23.74 -3.71 41.53
CA GLY A 173 -23.14 -2.90 42.62
C GLY A 173 -22.86 -1.40 42.34
N ARG A 174 -22.92 -0.95 41.08
CA ARG A 174 -22.43 0.38 40.62
C ARG A 174 -23.04 1.59 41.34
N PRO A 175 -24.37 1.67 41.56
CA PRO A 175 -24.94 2.84 42.20
C PRO A 175 -24.69 2.85 43.73
N ARG A 176 -24.39 1.70 44.36
CA ARG A 176 -24.05 1.62 45.80
C ARG A 176 -22.67 2.19 46.12
N ALA A 177 -21.67 1.99 45.26
CA ALA A 177 -20.33 2.56 45.46
C ALA A 177 -20.35 4.09 45.27
N LEU A 178 -21.06 4.59 44.25
CA LEU A 178 -21.29 6.01 44.05
C LEU A 178 -22.09 6.63 45.23
N LEU A 179 -23.13 5.92 45.70
CA LEU A 179 -23.91 6.30 46.89
C LEU A 179 -23.03 6.39 48.14
N ALA A 180 -22.19 5.39 48.40
CA ALA A 180 -21.29 5.38 49.55
C ALA A 180 -20.28 6.52 49.49
N GLY A 181 -19.67 6.80 48.32
CA GLY A 181 -18.72 7.90 48.17
C GLY A 181 -19.36 9.29 48.26
N ILE A 182 -20.61 9.45 47.79
CA ILE A 182 -21.37 10.69 47.95
C ILE A 182 -21.74 10.92 49.42
N LEU A 183 -22.21 9.89 50.12
CA LEU A 183 -22.55 9.99 51.55
C LEU A 183 -21.28 10.17 52.43
N GLY A 184 -20.16 9.56 52.03
CA GLY A 184 -18.84 9.65 52.66
C GLY A 184 -18.06 10.94 52.37
N ARG A 185 -18.53 11.77 51.42
CA ARG A 185 -17.91 13.03 50.97
C ARG A 185 -16.58 12.87 50.24
N ASP A 186 -16.42 11.79 49.48
CA ASP A 186 -15.21 11.52 48.71
C ASP A 186 -15.09 12.37 47.43
N PHE A 187 -16.10 13.19 47.11
CA PHE A 187 -16.20 13.95 45.87
C PHE A 187 -16.58 15.43 46.12
N ASP A 188 -15.87 16.34 45.43
CA ASP A 188 -16.15 17.78 45.45
C ASP A 188 -17.21 18.19 44.41
N ALA A 189 -17.33 17.42 43.32
CA ALA A 189 -18.30 17.61 42.25
C ALA A 189 -18.71 16.25 41.65
N VAL A 190 -19.98 16.07 41.27
CA VAL A 190 -20.48 14.85 40.62
C VAL A 190 -21.22 15.20 39.33
N ALA A 191 -20.72 14.74 38.18
CA ALA A 191 -21.33 14.96 36.88
C ALA A 191 -22.16 13.75 36.42
N PHE A 192 -23.42 14.00 36.02
CA PHE A 192 -24.35 12.98 35.53
C PHE A 192 -24.59 13.14 34.02
N GLY A 193 -24.45 12.03 33.27
CA GLY A 193 -24.61 12.01 31.81
C GLY A 193 -26.03 11.70 31.34
N SER A 194 -26.84 11.06 32.19
CA SER A 194 -28.22 10.65 31.86
C SER A 194 -29.12 10.62 33.10
N SER A 195 -30.44 10.74 32.88
CA SER A 195 -31.44 10.60 33.96
C SER A 195 -31.43 9.19 34.58
N ARG A 196 -31.19 8.15 33.77
CA ARG A 196 -31.16 6.75 34.22
C ARG A 196 -30.09 6.48 35.29
N GLU A 197 -28.96 7.19 35.24
CA GLU A 197 -27.91 7.08 36.26
C GLU A 197 -28.35 7.66 37.61
N ILE A 198 -29.15 8.74 37.57
CA ILE A 198 -29.75 9.34 38.77
C ILE A 198 -30.84 8.40 39.32
N ASP A 199 -31.66 7.83 38.43
CA ASP A 199 -32.69 6.86 38.81
C ASP A 199 -32.07 5.65 39.55
N CYS A 200 -31.05 5.03 38.94
CA CYS A 200 -30.34 3.88 39.52
C CYS A 200 -29.67 4.21 40.87
N LEU A 201 -29.14 5.43 41.03
CA LEU A 201 -28.51 5.88 42.28
C LEU A 201 -29.52 6.03 43.42
N PHE A 202 -30.71 6.56 43.15
CA PHE A 202 -31.77 6.71 44.15
C PHE A 202 -32.54 5.41 44.41
N GLU A 203 -32.58 4.49 43.45
CA GLU A 203 -33.09 3.12 43.62
C GLU A 203 -32.19 2.28 44.53
N ALA A 204 -30.87 2.46 44.43
CA ALA A 204 -29.90 1.77 45.28
C ALA A 204 -29.87 2.28 46.74
N ALA A 205 -30.42 3.47 47.00
CA ALA A 205 -30.57 4.02 48.34
C ALA A 205 -31.85 3.50 49.01
N ALA A 206 -31.72 2.98 50.24
CA ALA A 206 -32.87 2.58 51.04
C ALA A 206 -33.83 3.77 51.25
N PRO A 207 -35.16 3.57 51.44
CA PRO A 207 -36.11 4.68 51.60
C PRO A 207 -35.71 5.68 52.69
N SER A 208 -35.08 5.22 53.77
CA SER A 208 -34.54 6.05 54.86
C SER A 208 -33.32 6.89 54.46
N GLN A 209 -32.55 6.48 53.44
CA GLN A 209 -31.32 7.14 52.99
C GLN A 209 -31.54 8.13 51.84
N ARG A 210 -32.71 8.13 51.19
CA ARG A 210 -32.98 8.99 50.02
C ARG A 210 -32.94 10.48 50.34
N ALA A 211 -33.43 10.88 51.51
CA ALA A 211 -33.37 12.26 51.97
C ALA A 211 -31.93 12.69 52.28
N GLU A 212 -31.13 11.79 52.87
CA GLU A 212 -29.72 12.02 53.18
C GLU A 212 -28.87 12.11 51.92
N LEU A 213 -29.11 11.23 50.95
CA LEU A 213 -28.48 11.25 49.62
C LEU A 213 -28.77 12.55 48.88
N ALA A 214 -30.02 13.00 48.86
CA ALA A 214 -30.37 14.28 48.23
C ALA A 214 -29.61 15.44 48.89
N HIS A 215 -29.48 15.42 50.22
CA HIS A 215 -28.73 16.43 50.96
C HIS A 215 -27.20 16.33 50.74
N ALA A 216 -26.65 15.13 50.61
CA ALA A 216 -25.24 14.89 50.32
C ALA A 216 -24.88 15.32 48.89
N LEU A 217 -25.70 14.95 47.90
CA LEU A 217 -25.54 15.38 46.50
C LEU A 217 -25.50 16.90 46.37
N ARG A 218 -26.39 17.64 47.05
CA ARG A 218 -26.38 19.12 47.05
C ARG A 218 -25.05 19.71 47.56
N ARG A 219 -24.32 18.99 48.41
CA ARG A 219 -23.02 19.42 48.95
C ARG A 219 -21.85 19.05 48.03
N CYS A 220 -21.99 17.98 47.25
CA CYS A 220 -21.01 17.52 46.26
C CYS A 220 -21.19 18.17 44.87
N ASN A 221 -21.64 19.42 44.85
CA ASN A 221 -21.73 20.29 43.67
C ASN A 221 -22.22 19.56 42.38
N PRO A 222 -23.48 19.09 42.32
CA PRO A 222 -23.91 18.16 41.29
C PRO A 222 -24.04 18.88 39.94
N VAL A 223 -23.37 18.36 38.93
CA VAL A 223 -23.31 18.93 37.57
C VAL A 223 -24.17 18.09 36.63
N ALA A 224 -25.19 18.70 36.03
CA ALA A 224 -26.06 18.03 35.09
C ALA A 224 -25.59 18.25 33.65
N LEU A 225 -25.30 17.18 32.91
CA LEU A 225 -24.95 17.27 31.48
C LEU A 225 -26.23 17.30 30.62
N GLY A 226 -26.96 18.40 30.69
CA GLY A 226 -28.19 18.66 29.94
C GLY A 226 -29.41 18.92 30.82
N GLN A 227 -30.39 19.64 30.28
CA GLN A 227 -31.61 20.01 31.01
C GLN A 227 -32.41 18.80 31.50
N ALA A 228 -32.46 17.71 30.74
CA ALA A 228 -33.18 16.49 31.16
C ALA A 228 -32.58 15.88 32.43
N VAL A 229 -31.25 15.90 32.56
CA VAL A 229 -30.51 15.43 33.75
C VAL A 229 -30.69 16.41 34.92
N ALA A 230 -30.68 17.72 34.63
CA ALA A 230 -30.90 18.77 35.63
C ALA A 230 -32.30 18.69 36.25
N ARG A 231 -33.30 18.41 35.41
CA ARG A 231 -34.68 18.20 35.80
C ARG A 231 -34.82 16.93 36.64
N ALA A 232 -34.23 15.82 36.21
CA ALA A 232 -34.23 14.56 36.97
C ALA A 232 -33.55 14.65 38.36
N LEU A 233 -32.51 15.48 38.50
CA LEU A 233 -31.92 15.81 39.81
C LEU A 233 -32.86 16.69 40.65
N SER A 234 -33.44 17.73 40.03
CA SER A 234 -34.32 18.70 40.70
C SER A 234 -35.62 18.06 41.20
N GLU A 235 -36.22 17.14 40.43
CA GLU A 235 -37.41 16.36 40.79
C GLU A 235 -37.17 15.45 42.02
N ARG A 236 -35.91 15.08 42.28
CA ARG A 236 -35.48 14.36 43.48
C ARG A 236 -35.02 15.26 44.61
N GLY A 237 -35.32 16.56 44.49
CA GLY A 237 -34.91 17.56 45.46
C GLY A 237 -33.40 17.76 45.48
N VAL A 238 -32.69 17.66 44.36
CA VAL A 238 -31.26 17.99 44.27
C VAL A 238 -31.08 19.02 43.16
N PRO A 239 -31.10 20.33 43.45
CA PRO A 239 -30.81 21.32 42.42
C PRO A 239 -29.34 21.17 41.98
N PRO A 240 -29.06 21.05 40.67
CA PRO A 240 -27.69 20.99 40.17
C PRO A 240 -26.98 22.32 40.42
N SER A 241 -25.73 22.26 40.84
CA SER A 241 -24.85 23.43 41.01
C SER A 241 -24.39 24.03 39.69
N GLY A 242 -24.46 23.25 38.62
CA GLY A 242 -24.24 23.72 37.26
C GLY A 242 -24.95 22.79 36.30
N VAL A 243 -25.72 23.36 35.37
CA VAL A 243 -26.25 22.60 34.23
C VAL A 243 -25.36 22.92 33.05
N VAL A 244 -24.57 21.93 32.62
CA VAL A 244 -23.88 21.98 31.34
C VAL A 244 -24.92 21.61 30.30
N GLU A 245 -25.72 22.59 29.93
CA GLU A 245 -26.64 22.41 28.83
C GLU A 245 -25.84 22.17 27.55
N ARG A 246 -26.34 21.28 26.68
CA ARG A 246 -26.00 21.29 25.24
C ARG A 246 -26.09 22.71 24.62
N ALA A 247 -26.69 23.66 25.33
CA ALA A 247 -26.93 25.05 24.97
C ALA A 247 -25.79 26.06 25.24
N SER A 248 -24.58 25.69 25.66
CA SER A 248 -23.42 26.58 25.42
C SER A 248 -22.95 26.57 23.95
N LEU A 249 -23.54 25.73 23.10
CA LEU A 249 -23.43 25.78 21.63
C LEU A 249 -24.66 26.38 20.94
N LEU A 250 -25.64 26.85 21.71
CA LEU A 250 -26.79 27.63 21.24
C LEU A 250 -26.67 29.12 21.61
N ARG A 251 -25.45 29.67 21.73
CA ARG A 251 -25.26 31.02 21.18
C ARG A 251 -25.37 30.87 19.66
N PRO A 252 -26.22 31.67 18.98
CA PRO A 252 -26.45 31.55 17.55
C PRO A 252 -25.17 31.88 16.78
N ARG A 253 -24.36 30.85 16.53
CA ARG A 253 -23.34 30.81 15.48
C ARG A 253 -23.40 29.50 14.67
N GLY A 254 -24.34 28.59 14.97
CA GLY A 254 -24.44 27.28 14.31
C GLY A 254 -25.71 27.05 13.47
N ILE A 255 -26.84 27.62 13.86
CA ILE A 255 -27.98 27.84 12.94
C ILE A 255 -28.25 29.33 12.98
N ASP A 256 -27.80 30.03 11.94
CA ASP A 256 -28.16 31.42 11.77
C ASP A 256 -29.61 31.48 11.27
N PHE A 257 -30.57 31.48 12.20
CA PHE A 257 -31.99 31.68 11.89
C PHE A 257 -32.20 32.96 11.04
N MET A 258 -31.34 33.98 11.17
CA MET A 258 -31.39 35.18 10.33
C MET A 258 -30.97 34.89 8.88
N THR A 259 -29.96 34.05 8.66
CA THR A 259 -29.54 33.65 7.29
C THR A 259 -30.51 32.64 6.68
N VAL A 260 -31.09 31.76 7.49
CA VAL A 260 -32.06 30.73 7.06
C VAL A 260 -33.39 31.34 6.57
N PHE A 261 -33.83 32.47 7.13
CA PHE A 261 -35.08 33.13 6.73
C PHE A 261 -34.90 34.39 5.85
N ARG A 262 -33.67 34.92 5.69
CA ARG A 262 -33.38 36.05 4.78
C ARG A 262 -33.27 35.68 3.30
N ALA A 263 -33.21 34.39 2.96
CA ALA A 263 -33.07 33.94 1.57
C ALA A 263 -34.32 34.17 0.69
N GLY A 264 -35.36 34.86 1.18
CA GLY A 264 -36.68 34.93 0.53
C GLY A 264 -37.31 36.32 0.34
N THR A 265 -36.61 37.45 0.47
CA THR A 265 -37.25 38.78 0.26
C THR A 265 -36.53 39.64 -0.78
N VAL A 266 -37.19 39.82 -1.93
CA VAL A 266 -36.86 40.79 -2.99
C VAL A 266 -37.44 42.16 -2.61
N LYS A 267 -36.63 43.23 -2.60
CA LYS A 267 -36.82 44.48 -3.40
C LYS A 267 -36.06 45.72 -2.87
N SER A 268 -35.57 46.46 -3.87
CA SER A 268 -35.51 47.93 -4.06
C SER A 268 -34.66 48.85 -3.16
N GLY A 269 -33.83 49.66 -3.82
CA GLY A 269 -33.69 51.09 -3.51
C GLY A 269 -32.34 51.56 -2.96
N GLU A 270 -31.50 52.08 -3.87
CA GLU A 270 -30.61 53.26 -3.79
C GLU A 270 -29.68 53.55 -2.59
N GLY A 271 -28.43 53.91 -2.93
CA GLY A 271 -27.69 55.02 -2.29
C GLY A 271 -26.29 54.74 -1.71
N MET A 272 -25.24 55.01 -2.53
CA MET A 272 -23.91 55.63 -2.23
C MET A 272 -23.13 55.28 -0.92
N SER A 273 -21.80 55.13 -0.87
CA SER A 273 -20.70 55.65 -1.70
C SER A 273 -19.36 54.89 -1.49
N VAL A 274 -18.67 54.72 -2.61
CA VAL A 274 -17.22 54.82 -2.91
C VAL A 274 -16.15 54.31 -1.91
N GLY A 275 -15.39 53.33 -2.40
CA GLY A 275 -14.01 53.03 -2.01
C GLY A 275 -13.40 51.93 -2.88
N LYS A 276 -13.01 52.24 -4.12
CA LYS A 276 -12.47 51.27 -5.11
C LYS A 276 -11.09 50.74 -4.70
N SER A 277 -10.98 49.41 -4.61
CA SER A 277 -9.84 48.64 -5.11
C SER A 277 -10.38 47.35 -5.71
N ALA A 278 -10.31 47.22 -7.04
CA ALA A 278 -10.94 46.14 -7.80
C ALA A 278 -10.15 44.83 -7.67
N LYS A 279 -10.58 43.93 -6.79
CA LYS A 279 -10.24 42.50 -6.89
C LYS A 279 -11.05 41.88 -8.02
N THR A 280 -10.37 41.36 -9.04
CA THR A 280 -10.99 40.55 -10.10
C THR A 280 -11.67 39.31 -9.48
N ARG A 281 -12.93 39.09 -9.83
CA ARG A 281 -13.74 37.95 -9.36
C ARG A 281 -13.21 36.66 -10.00
N ARG A 282 -12.92 35.64 -9.18
CA ARG A 282 -12.54 34.30 -9.66
C ARG A 282 -13.70 33.63 -10.38
N LYS A 283 -13.39 32.90 -11.45
CA LYS A 283 -14.38 32.12 -12.22
C LYS A 283 -14.68 30.80 -11.50
N SER A 284 -15.92 30.36 -11.48
CA SER A 284 -16.29 29.07 -10.87
C SER A 284 -16.15 27.94 -11.89
N LEU A 285 -15.33 26.92 -11.61
CA LEU A 285 -15.16 25.73 -12.44
C LEU A 285 -15.78 24.52 -11.72
N VAL A 286 -16.73 23.85 -12.38
CA VAL A 286 -17.31 22.60 -11.88
C VAL A 286 -16.75 21.43 -12.69
N VAL A 287 -16.14 20.46 -12.02
CA VAL A 287 -15.68 19.21 -12.63
C VAL A 287 -16.63 18.09 -12.18
N ILE A 288 -17.20 17.35 -13.14
CA ILE A 288 -18.17 16.28 -12.86
C ILE A 288 -17.50 14.93 -13.07
N GLY A 289 -17.24 14.22 -11.96
CA GLY A 289 -16.50 12.96 -11.92
C GLY A 289 -15.10 13.17 -11.34
N ASN A 290 -14.66 12.28 -10.43
CA ASN A 290 -13.34 12.31 -9.80
C ASN A 290 -12.55 11.01 -10.10
N GLY A 291 -12.44 10.66 -11.38
CA GLY A 291 -11.61 9.56 -11.85
C GLY A 291 -10.16 10.00 -12.13
N MET A 292 -9.34 9.09 -12.66
CA MET A 292 -7.93 9.37 -12.97
C MET A 292 -7.76 10.62 -13.86
N VAL A 293 -8.63 10.81 -14.85
CA VAL A 293 -8.56 11.91 -15.83
C VAL A 293 -8.88 13.27 -15.21
N SER A 294 -9.93 13.37 -14.39
CA SER A 294 -10.27 14.63 -13.73
C SER A 294 -9.34 14.96 -12.56
N TYR A 295 -8.81 13.95 -11.86
CA TYR A 295 -7.68 14.14 -10.95
C TYR A 295 -6.50 14.79 -11.67
N LYS A 296 -6.13 14.27 -12.85
CA LYS A 296 -5.04 14.83 -13.65
C LYS A 296 -5.34 16.27 -14.09
N LEU A 297 -6.58 16.57 -14.48
CA LEU A 297 -7.01 17.94 -14.77
C LEU A 297 -6.82 18.86 -13.56
N CYS A 298 -7.25 18.43 -12.37
CA CYS A 298 -7.10 19.20 -11.13
C CYS A 298 -5.62 19.44 -10.78
N GLU A 299 -4.76 18.45 -11.00
CA GLU A 299 -3.31 18.57 -10.82
C GLU A 299 -2.74 19.64 -11.76
N LEU A 300 -3.03 19.54 -13.07
CA LEU A 300 -2.53 20.46 -14.08
C LEU A 300 -3.08 21.88 -13.93
N LEU A 301 -4.35 22.05 -13.56
CA LEU A 301 -4.91 23.37 -13.27
C LEU A 301 -4.24 24.03 -12.07
N SER A 302 -3.90 23.25 -11.03
CA SER A 302 -3.15 23.75 -9.88
C SER A 302 -1.72 24.20 -10.24
N GLU A 303 -1.16 23.66 -11.32
CA GLU A 303 0.16 24.02 -11.84
C GLU A 303 0.12 25.19 -12.82
N TYR A 304 -0.87 25.24 -13.71
CA TYR A 304 -0.97 26.26 -14.78
C TYR A 304 -1.67 27.55 -14.34
N ASP A 305 -2.56 27.48 -13.35
CA ASP A 305 -3.31 28.64 -12.84
C ASP A 305 -2.54 29.39 -11.74
N HIS A 306 -1.40 29.97 -12.11
CA HIS A 306 -0.57 30.77 -11.20
C HIS A 306 -1.30 32.01 -10.62
N GLY A 307 -2.45 32.40 -11.19
CA GLY A 307 -3.27 33.53 -10.76
C GLY A 307 -4.39 33.18 -9.77
N GLU A 308 -4.60 31.90 -9.43
CA GLU A 308 -5.81 31.41 -8.75
C GLU A 308 -7.09 31.95 -9.40
N SER A 309 -7.16 31.88 -10.73
CA SER A 309 -8.23 32.41 -11.57
C SER A 309 -9.54 31.64 -11.40
N TYR A 310 -9.48 30.36 -10.99
CA TYR A 310 -10.66 29.52 -10.77
C TYR A 310 -10.91 29.16 -9.29
N ASP A 311 -12.19 29.05 -8.95
CA ASP A 311 -12.71 28.35 -7.77
C ASP A 311 -13.27 27.00 -8.22
N ILE A 312 -12.64 25.90 -7.82
CA ILE A 312 -12.85 24.56 -8.40
C ILE A 312 -13.71 23.70 -7.46
N SER A 313 -14.84 23.22 -7.95
CA SER A 313 -15.69 22.22 -7.27
C SER A 313 -15.74 20.92 -8.07
N VAL A 314 -15.46 19.79 -7.42
CA VAL A 314 -15.41 18.46 -8.05
C VAL A 314 -16.50 17.58 -7.48
N PHE A 315 -17.46 17.17 -8.32
CA PHE A 315 -18.47 16.17 -7.97
C PHE A 315 -17.91 14.77 -8.09
N CYS A 316 -18.14 13.94 -7.08
CA CYS A 316 -17.74 12.55 -7.05
C CYS A 316 -18.88 11.69 -6.50
N GLU A 317 -19.49 10.89 -7.37
CA GLU A 317 -20.53 9.93 -6.98
C GLU A 317 -19.99 8.84 -6.04
N GLU A 318 -18.75 8.40 -6.25
CA GLU A 318 -18.11 7.40 -5.37
C GLU A 318 -17.76 8.03 -4.01
N PRO A 319 -17.80 7.26 -2.91
CA PRO A 319 -17.58 7.76 -1.55
C PRO A 319 -16.11 8.06 -1.23
N ARG A 320 -15.20 7.96 -2.21
CA ARG A 320 -13.75 8.09 -2.01
C ARG A 320 -13.08 8.94 -3.10
N PRO A 321 -11.91 9.53 -2.81
CA PRO A 321 -11.14 10.29 -3.80
C PRO A 321 -10.65 9.44 -4.98
N ALA A 322 -10.09 10.08 -6.00
CA ALA A 322 -9.63 9.42 -7.21
C ALA A 322 -8.56 8.35 -6.93
N TYR A 323 -8.71 7.19 -7.57
CA TYR A 323 -7.80 6.05 -7.45
C TYR A 323 -7.42 5.46 -8.82
N ASP A 324 -6.36 4.66 -8.85
CA ASP A 324 -5.82 4.01 -10.04
C ASP A 324 -6.71 2.83 -10.47
N ARG A 325 -7.69 3.10 -11.35
CA ARG A 325 -8.63 2.10 -11.87
C ARG A 325 -7.97 1.09 -12.82
N VAL A 326 -6.74 1.36 -13.31
CA VAL A 326 -5.98 0.40 -14.13
C VAL A 326 -5.36 -0.70 -13.24
N LYS A 327 -5.26 -0.48 -11.93
CA LYS A 327 -4.68 -1.42 -10.97
C LYS A 327 -5.73 -2.10 -10.07
N LEU A 328 -6.99 -2.14 -10.50
CA LEU A 328 -8.09 -2.75 -9.74
C LEU A 328 -7.79 -4.20 -9.32
N THR A 329 -7.16 -4.99 -10.18
CA THR A 329 -6.82 -6.39 -9.85
C THR A 329 -5.88 -6.49 -8.64
N SER A 330 -5.03 -5.49 -8.41
CA SER A 330 -4.16 -5.47 -7.22
C SER A 330 -4.92 -5.25 -5.91
N PHE A 331 -6.21 -4.85 -5.96
CA PHE A 331 -7.07 -4.79 -4.78
C PHE A 331 -7.20 -6.16 -4.10
N PHE A 332 -7.26 -7.24 -4.88
CA PHE A 332 -7.35 -8.61 -4.34
C PHE A 332 -6.03 -9.10 -3.73
N GLU A 333 -4.91 -8.43 -4.02
CA GLU A 333 -3.60 -8.72 -3.44
C GLU A 333 -3.30 -7.87 -2.18
N LYS A 334 -4.12 -6.85 -1.88
CA LYS A 334 -3.83 -5.79 -0.90
C LYS A 334 -4.88 -5.72 0.21
N GLU A 335 -4.51 -5.15 1.35
CA GLU A 335 -5.37 -5.05 2.53
C GLU A 335 -6.34 -3.86 2.50
N SER A 336 -6.03 -2.77 1.78
CA SER A 336 -6.86 -1.55 1.76
C SER A 336 -7.00 -0.92 0.37
N ALA A 337 -8.20 -0.39 0.08
CA ALA A 337 -8.50 0.43 -1.08
C ALA A 337 -7.67 1.73 -1.13
N ASP A 338 -7.20 2.20 0.03
CA ASP A 338 -6.43 3.46 0.14
C ASP A 338 -5.09 3.40 -0.61
N GLU A 339 -4.51 2.21 -0.78
CA GLU A 339 -3.27 2.01 -1.53
C GLU A 339 -3.42 2.22 -3.04
N LEU A 340 -4.66 2.36 -3.53
CA LEU A 340 -4.95 2.69 -4.92
C LEU A 340 -5.19 4.19 -5.13
N LEU A 341 -5.35 4.99 -4.06
CA LEU A 341 -5.61 6.42 -4.18
C LEU A 341 -4.48 7.12 -4.94
N LEU A 342 -4.87 7.94 -5.92
CA LEU A 342 -3.95 8.83 -6.63
C LEU A 342 -3.61 10.06 -5.79
N ALA A 343 -4.58 10.49 -4.97
CA ALA A 343 -4.45 11.55 -3.98
C ALA A 343 -5.48 11.37 -2.86
N ASP A 344 -5.09 11.71 -1.64
CA ASP A 344 -6.00 11.71 -0.50
C ASP A 344 -6.87 12.99 -0.47
N ALA A 345 -7.85 13.06 0.45
CA ALA A 345 -8.71 14.23 0.59
C ALA A 345 -7.94 15.52 1.00
N ASN A 346 -6.77 15.39 1.64
CA ASN A 346 -5.97 16.54 2.06
C ASN A 346 -5.32 17.23 0.85
N TRP A 347 -4.89 16.47 -0.15
CA TRP A 347 -4.30 17.00 -1.38
C TRP A 347 -5.22 18.02 -2.09
N TYR A 348 -6.52 17.72 -2.14
CA TYR A 348 -7.54 18.62 -2.71
C TYR A 348 -7.73 19.86 -1.84
N LYS A 349 -7.77 19.68 -0.51
CA LYS A 349 -7.91 20.78 0.46
C LYS A 349 -6.75 21.75 0.41
N GLU A 350 -5.52 21.25 0.33
CA GLU A 350 -4.29 22.05 0.21
C GLU A 350 -4.28 22.91 -1.07
N ARG A 351 -4.90 22.41 -2.15
CA ARG A 351 -5.04 23.10 -3.44
C ARG A 351 -6.30 23.94 -3.55
N LYS A 352 -7.05 24.10 -2.44
CA LYS A 352 -8.31 24.85 -2.38
C LYS A 352 -9.37 24.32 -3.37
N ILE A 353 -9.38 23.02 -3.61
CA ILE A 353 -10.37 22.34 -4.45
C ILE A 353 -11.49 21.80 -3.56
N ARG A 354 -12.73 22.21 -3.83
CA ARG A 354 -13.93 21.71 -3.12
C ARG A 354 -14.31 20.34 -3.67
N LEU A 355 -13.84 19.28 -3.04
CA LEU A 355 -14.21 17.91 -3.39
C LEU A 355 -15.54 17.50 -2.70
N LEU A 356 -16.53 17.08 -3.49
CA LEU A 356 -17.85 16.64 -3.05
C LEU A 356 -17.95 15.10 -3.21
N LEU A 357 -17.56 14.35 -2.17
CA LEU A 357 -17.61 12.89 -2.15
C LEU A 357 -19.03 12.36 -1.87
N GLY A 358 -19.41 11.25 -2.50
CA GLY A 358 -20.76 10.70 -2.41
C GLY A 358 -21.86 11.58 -3.01
N GLU A 359 -21.48 12.60 -3.78
CA GLU A 359 -22.37 13.60 -4.37
C GLU A 359 -22.39 13.46 -5.89
N ARG A 360 -23.46 12.85 -6.40
CA ARG A 360 -23.69 12.70 -7.83
C ARG A 360 -24.24 14.01 -8.40
N ALA A 361 -23.65 14.49 -9.49
CA ALA A 361 -24.30 15.52 -10.30
C ALA A 361 -25.54 14.90 -10.97
N VAL A 362 -26.71 15.49 -10.69
CA VAL A 362 -28.02 15.02 -11.17
C VAL A 362 -28.42 15.73 -12.45
N ARG A 363 -28.16 17.04 -12.55
CA ARG A 363 -28.59 17.85 -13.70
C ARG A 363 -27.65 19.03 -13.91
N ILE A 364 -27.35 19.34 -15.18
CA ILE A 364 -26.70 20.59 -15.58
C ILE A 364 -27.78 21.53 -16.12
N ASP A 365 -28.01 22.66 -15.47
CA ASP A 365 -28.94 23.70 -15.94
C ASP A 365 -28.15 24.83 -16.58
N ARG A 366 -28.18 24.87 -17.92
CA ARG A 366 -27.47 25.86 -18.74
C ARG A 366 -28.05 27.27 -18.59
N GLY A 367 -29.37 27.40 -18.37
CA GLY A 367 -30.01 28.69 -18.17
C GLY A 367 -29.66 29.31 -16.82
N ARG A 368 -29.57 28.48 -15.76
CA ARG A 368 -29.15 28.91 -14.42
C ARG A 368 -27.64 28.96 -14.23
N ARG A 369 -26.86 28.38 -15.17
CA ARG A 369 -25.42 28.13 -15.06
C ARG A 369 -25.06 27.46 -13.73
N ALA A 370 -25.75 26.38 -13.42
CA ALA A 370 -25.55 25.63 -12.18
C ALA A 370 -25.73 24.12 -12.38
N VAL A 371 -25.04 23.34 -11.55
CA VAL A 371 -25.16 21.87 -11.47
C VAL A 371 -25.91 21.51 -10.20
N LEU A 372 -26.93 20.67 -10.32
CA LEU A 372 -27.70 20.13 -9.20
C LEU A 372 -27.03 18.88 -8.64
N SER A 373 -26.78 18.85 -7.34
CA SER A 373 -26.27 17.69 -6.61
C SER A 373 -27.39 16.71 -6.23
N SER A 374 -27.04 15.45 -5.94
CA SER A 374 -27.94 14.44 -5.38
C SER A 374 -28.49 14.79 -4.00
N SER A 375 -27.82 15.67 -3.26
CA SER A 375 -28.33 16.26 -2.01
C SER A 375 -29.28 17.45 -2.23
N GLY A 376 -29.49 17.89 -3.47
CA GLY A 376 -30.36 19.02 -3.81
C GLY A 376 -29.67 20.39 -3.86
N GLU A 377 -28.37 20.48 -3.57
CA GLU A 377 -27.58 21.73 -3.66
C GLU A 377 -27.36 22.13 -5.14
N TRP A 378 -27.52 23.42 -5.45
CA TRP A 378 -27.13 23.98 -6.75
C TRP A 378 -25.75 24.64 -6.65
N VAL A 379 -24.79 24.12 -7.42
CA VAL A 379 -23.42 24.67 -7.51
C VAL A 379 -23.29 25.48 -8.81
N ARG A 380 -23.07 26.79 -8.70
CA ARG A 380 -22.91 27.68 -9.85
C ARG A 380 -21.58 27.45 -10.57
N PHE A 381 -21.58 27.65 -11.88
CA PHE A 381 -20.39 27.56 -12.71
C PHE A 381 -20.29 28.69 -13.73
N ASP A 382 -19.07 29.10 -14.01
CA ASP A 382 -18.70 29.78 -15.24
C ASP A 382 -18.34 28.74 -16.31
N ASN A 383 -17.62 27.66 -15.93
CA ASN A 383 -17.29 26.55 -16.81
C ASN A 383 -17.57 25.19 -16.17
N VAL A 384 -17.93 24.19 -16.98
CA VAL A 384 -18.10 22.79 -16.55
C VAL A 384 -17.17 21.87 -17.34
N VAL A 385 -16.54 20.91 -16.66
CA VAL A 385 -15.83 19.80 -17.31
C VAL A 385 -16.49 18.48 -16.93
N ILE A 386 -17.09 17.80 -17.90
CA ILE A 386 -17.71 16.49 -17.73
C ILE A 386 -16.63 15.41 -17.91
N ALA A 387 -16.34 14.68 -16.83
CA ALA A 387 -15.35 13.61 -16.76
C ALA A 387 -15.95 12.37 -16.09
N THR A 388 -17.20 12.05 -16.45
CA THR A 388 -18.03 10.97 -15.88
C THR A 388 -17.56 9.57 -16.26
N GLY A 389 -16.65 9.46 -17.23
CA GLY A 389 -16.09 8.18 -17.66
C GLY A 389 -17.14 7.29 -18.34
N SER A 390 -17.09 6.00 -18.04
CA SER A 390 -17.98 4.98 -18.61
C SER A 390 -18.56 4.05 -17.54
N ALA A 391 -19.69 3.43 -17.85
CA ALA A 391 -20.34 2.37 -17.08
C ALA A 391 -20.16 1.01 -17.75
N PRO A 392 -20.14 -0.11 -17.00
CA PRO A 392 -20.13 -1.45 -17.56
C PRO A 392 -21.34 -1.70 -18.45
N PHE A 393 -21.14 -2.29 -19.62
CA PHE A 393 -22.22 -2.78 -20.45
C PHE A 393 -22.69 -4.14 -19.94
N VAL A 394 -23.92 -4.19 -19.41
CA VAL A 394 -24.57 -5.44 -19.00
C VAL A 394 -25.52 -5.88 -20.11
N PRO A 395 -25.28 -7.03 -20.78
CA PRO A 395 -26.18 -7.54 -21.82
C PRO A 395 -27.59 -7.80 -21.28
N PRO A 396 -28.65 -7.56 -22.06
CA PRO A 396 -30.04 -7.74 -21.62
C PRO A 396 -30.45 -9.23 -21.63
N ILE A 397 -29.76 -10.07 -20.85
CA ILE A 397 -30.11 -11.48 -20.66
C ILE A 397 -30.98 -11.63 -19.40
N PRO A 398 -32.07 -12.41 -19.42
CA PRO A 398 -32.88 -12.65 -18.24
C PRO A 398 -32.06 -13.14 -17.05
N GLY A 399 -32.25 -12.53 -15.88
CA GLY A 399 -31.60 -12.92 -14.62
C GLY A 399 -30.34 -12.12 -14.24
N VAL A 400 -29.91 -11.10 -14.99
CA VAL A 400 -28.76 -10.23 -14.64
C VAL A 400 -28.89 -9.48 -13.32
N GLN A 401 -30.10 -9.32 -12.80
CA GLN A 401 -30.36 -8.62 -11.54
C GLN A 401 -30.28 -9.56 -10.32
N LYS A 402 -30.03 -10.86 -10.53
CA LYS A 402 -30.03 -11.84 -9.44
C LYS A 402 -28.82 -11.65 -8.52
N PRO A 403 -28.97 -11.90 -7.20
CA PRO A 403 -27.84 -12.06 -6.30
C PRO A 403 -26.85 -13.10 -6.85
N GLY A 404 -25.55 -12.77 -6.78
CA GLY A 404 -24.47 -13.57 -7.38
C GLY A 404 -24.02 -13.10 -8.77
N VAL A 405 -24.67 -12.07 -9.35
CA VAL A 405 -24.24 -11.41 -10.59
C VAL A 405 -23.62 -10.05 -10.26
N PHE A 406 -22.40 -9.83 -10.74
CA PHE A 406 -21.59 -8.65 -10.46
C PHE A 406 -21.07 -8.01 -11.74
N VAL A 407 -20.63 -6.75 -11.64
CA VAL A 407 -19.81 -6.09 -12.66
C VAL A 407 -18.40 -5.89 -12.13
N TYR A 408 -17.45 -5.49 -12.97
CA TYR A 408 -16.05 -5.27 -12.56
C TYR A 408 -15.60 -3.86 -12.93
N ARG A 409 -15.79 -2.89 -12.02
CA ARG A 409 -15.51 -1.48 -12.34
C ARG A 409 -15.07 -0.60 -11.17
N THR A 410 -15.72 -0.68 -10.03
CA THR A 410 -15.47 0.16 -8.84
C THR A 410 -14.93 -0.69 -7.68
N ILE A 411 -14.39 -0.05 -6.65
CA ILE A 411 -13.93 -0.77 -5.45
C ILE A 411 -15.11 -1.45 -4.75
N GLU A 412 -16.28 -0.82 -4.71
CA GLU A 412 -17.52 -1.43 -4.19
C GLU A 412 -17.85 -2.73 -4.91
N ASP A 413 -17.72 -2.75 -6.25
CA ASP A 413 -17.96 -3.96 -7.03
C ASP A 413 -16.98 -5.08 -6.63
N LEU A 414 -15.70 -4.72 -6.40
CA LEU A 414 -14.68 -5.69 -5.99
C LEU A 414 -14.91 -6.22 -4.58
N GLU A 415 -15.33 -5.35 -3.66
CA GLU A 415 -15.70 -5.73 -2.30
C GLU A 415 -16.89 -6.69 -2.31
N ALA A 416 -17.90 -6.41 -3.13
CA ALA A 416 -19.06 -7.28 -3.30
C ALA A 416 -18.67 -8.66 -3.89
N ILE A 417 -17.80 -8.68 -4.91
CA ILE A 417 -17.26 -9.93 -5.48
C ILE A 417 -16.49 -10.72 -4.41
N ARG A 418 -15.60 -10.06 -3.67
CA ARG A 418 -14.77 -10.69 -2.63
C ARG A 418 -15.63 -11.29 -1.52
N GLU A 419 -16.68 -10.59 -1.10
CA GLU A 419 -17.59 -11.07 -0.05
C GLU A 419 -18.37 -12.29 -0.53
N HIS A 420 -18.95 -12.23 -1.73
CA HIS A 420 -19.72 -13.34 -2.29
C HIS A 420 -18.86 -14.57 -2.57
N ALA A 421 -17.62 -14.37 -3.01
CA ALA A 421 -16.66 -15.43 -3.30
C ALA A 421 -16.35 -16.32 -2.09
N LYS A 422 -16.50 -15.84 -0.85
CA LYS A 422 -16.32 -16.65 0.37
C LYS A 422 -17.27 -17.85 0.46
N THR A 423 -18.43 -17.74 -0.18
CA THR A 423 -19.48 -18.77 -0.15
C THR A 423 -19.77 -19.41 -1.50
N ALA A 424 -19.25 -18.81 -2.59
CA ALA A 424 -19.40 -19.33 -3.94
C ALA A 424 -18.55 -20.57 -4.18
N LYS A 425 -18.92 -21.36 -5.19
CA LYS A 425 -18.25 -22.60 -5.58
C LYS A 425 -17.62 -22.52 -6.96
N VAL A 426 -18.22 -21.81 -7.90
CA VAL A 426 -17.74 -21.71 -9.29
C VAL A 426 -17.99 -20.30 -9.84
N GLY A 427 -16.92 -19.70 -10.36
CA GLY A 427 -16.95 -18.39 -10.97
C GLY A 427 -17.04 -18.43 -12.49
N ALA A 428 -17.86 -17.56 -13.09
CA ALA A 428 -17.93 -17.35 -14.53
C ALA A 428 -17.81 -15.87 -14.88
N VAL A 429 -17.00 -15.54 -15.88
CA VAL A 429 -16.83 -14.18 -16.40
C VAL A 429 -17.41 -14.09 -17.81
N LEU A 430 -18.42 -13.26 -17.99
CA LEU A 430 -19.00 -12.96 -19.30
C LEU A 430 -18.20 -11.84 -19.97
N GLY A 431 -17.34 -12.22 -20.90
CA GLY A 431 -16.45 -11.35 -21.67
C GLY A 431 -14.98 -11.74 -21.53
N GLY A 432 -14.32 -11.98 -22.66
CA GLY A 432 -12.90 -12.33 -22.79
C GLY A 432 -12.04 -11.18 -23.31
N GLY A 433 -12.45 -9.94 -23.06
CA GLY A 433 -11.64 -8.74 -23.27
C GLY A 433 -10.65 -8.47 -22.12
N LEU A 434 -9.94 -7.34 -22.17
CA LEU A 434 -8.95 -6.94 -21.15
C LEU A 434 -9.47 -7.06 -19.71
N LEU A 435 -10.53 -6.32 -19.37
CA LEU A 435 -11.12 -6.32 -18.03
C LEU A 435 -11.70 -7.69 -17.65
N GLY A 436 -12.19 -8.45 -18.64
CA GLY A 436 -12.77 -9.77 -18.39
C GLY A 436 -11.71 -10.79 -18.00
N LEU A 437 -10.55 -10.75 -18.66
CA LEU A 437 -9.42 -11.61 -18.29
C LEU A 437 -8.78 -11.20 -16.96
N GLU A 438 -8.80 -9.91 -16.62
CA GLU A 438 -8.41 -9.43 -15.28
C GLU A 438 -9.40 -9.87 -14.20
N ALA A 439 -10.71 -9.76 -14.45
CA ALA A 439 -11.74 -10.25 -13.55
C ALA A 439 -11.64 -11.78 -13.37
N ALA A 440 -11.35 -12.52 -14.44
CA ALA A 440 -11.15 -13.96 -14.37
C ALA A 440 -9.94 -14.32 -13.50
N LYS A 441 -8.85 -13.52 -13.56
CA LYS A 441 -7.73 -13.70 -12.63
C LYS A 441 -8.13 -13.44 -11.19
N ALA A 442 -8.87 -12.37 -10.93
CA ALA A 442 -9.33 -12.04 -9.59
C ALA A 442 -10.19 -13.17 -8.99
N VAL A 443 -11.13 -13.71 -9.76
CA VAL A 443 -11.99 -14.82 -9.34
C VAL A 443 -11.17 -16.11 -9.12
N LEU A 444 -10.18 -16.37 -9.97
CA LEU A 444 -9.25 -17.49 -9.79
C LEU A 444 -8.42 -17.35 -8.49
N ASP A 445 -7.92 -16.15 -8.20
CA ASP A 445 -7.11 -15.86 -7.01
C ASP A 445 -7.90 -15.92 -5.71
N LEU A 446 -9.23 -15.72 -5.80
CA LEU A 446 -10.16 -15.98 -4.71
C LEU A 446 -10.41 -17.48 -4.47
N GLY A 447 -9.75 -18.37 -5.23
CA GLY A 447 -9.78 -19.81 -5.05
C GLY A 447 -10.91 -20.54 -5.76
N LEU A 448 -11.64 -19.85 -6.66
CA LEU A 448 -12.78 -20.44 -7.37
C LEU A 448 -12.35 -21.06 -8.72
N PRO A 449 -12.83 -22.26 -9.06
CA PRO A 449 -12.86 -22.74 -10.44
C PRO A 449 -13.48 -21.67 -11.35
N THR A 450 -12.73 -21.22 -12.35
CA THR A 450 -13.09 -20.03 -13.12
C THR A 450 -13.30 -20.34 -14.60
N HIS A 451 -14.38 -19.81 -15.16
CA HIS A 451 -14.75 -19.92 -16.56
C HIS A 451 -14.76 -18.53 -17.21
N VAL A 452 -14.23 -18.39 -18.42
CA VAL A 452 -14.37 -17.17 -19.25
C VAL A 452 -15.26 -17.52 -20.43
N ILE A 453 -16.36 -16.78 -20.60
CA ILE A 453 -17.30 -16.94 -21.70
C ILE A 453 -17.15 -15.74 -22.63
N GLU A 454 -16.64 -15.96 -23.83
CA GLU A 454 -16.47 -14.95 -24.86
C GLU A 454 -17.40 -15.21 -26.04
N PHE A 455 -18.16 -14.19 -26.43
CA PHE A 455 -19.08 -14.25 -27.56
C PHE A 455 -18.34 -14.37 -28.89
N ALA A 456 -17.23 -13.63 -29.02
CA ALA A 456 -16.37 -13.68 -30.19
C ALA A 456 -15.65 -15.04 -30.32
N PRO A 457 -15.19 -15.42 -31.53
CA PRO A 457 -14.45 -16.66 -31.74
C PRO A 457 -13.05 -16.67 -31.11
N ARG A 458 -12.63 -15.58 -30.45
CA ARG A 458 -11.30 -15.40 -29.87
C ARG A 458 -11.33 -14.42 -28.70
N LEU A 459 -10.37 -14.56 -27.80
CA LEU A 459 -10.11 -13.58 -26.73
C LEU A 459 -9.55 -12.27 -27.31
N MET A 460 -9.82 -11.16 -26.61
CA MET A 460 -9.40 -9.80 -26.99
C MET A 460 -9.63 -9.46 -28.47
N PRO A 461 -10.87 -9.60 -28.99
CA PRO A 461 -11.14 -9.48 -30.43
C PRO A 461 -10.85 -8.08 -31.01
N ARG A 462 -10.71 -7.05 -30.16
CA ARG A 462 -10.35 -5.67 -30.53
C ARG A 462 -8.84 -5.43 -30.63
N GLN A 463 -8.00 -6.31 -30.09
CA GLN A 463 -6.54 -6.14 -30.05
C GLN A 463 -5.82 -7.28 -30.77
N LEU A 464 -6.40 -8.48 -30.76
CA LEU A 464 -5.76 -9.69 -31.28
C LEU A 464 -6.51 -10.23 -32.49
N ASP A 465 -5.74 -10.78 -33.42
CA ASP A 465 -6.25 -11.63 -34.48
C ASP A 465 -6.43 -13.07 -33.99
N ALA A 466 -6.83 -13.97 -34.91
CA ALA A 466 -7.13 -15.35 -34.58
C ALA A 466 -5.93 -16.10 -34.00
N ALA A 467 -4.71 -15.87 -34.51
CA ALA A 467 -3.52 -16.55 -34.03
C ALA A 467 -3.11 -16.06 -32.63
N GLY A 468 -3.04 -14.74 -32.42
CA GLY A 468 -2.78 -14.17 -31.10
C GLY A 468 -3.83 -14.59 -30.06
N GLY A 469 -5.11 -14.60 -30.45
CA GLY A 469 -6.21 -15.01 -29.58
C GLY A 469 -6.16 -16.48 -29.15
N ARG A 470 -5.80 -17.41 -30.07
CA ARG A 470 -5.59 -18.83 -29.73
C ARG A 470 -4.45 -19.01 -28.74
N LEU A 471 -3.34 -18.31 -28.96
CA LEU A 471 -2.17 -18.43 -28.10
C LEU A 471 -2.47 -17.90 -26.69
N LEU A 472 -3.17 -16.77 -26.61
CA LEU A 472 -3.64 -16.22 -25.34
C LEU A 472 -4.60 -17.19 -24.63
N ALA A 473 -5.58 -17.75 -25.34
CA ALA A 473 -6.52 -18.72 -24.75
C ALA A 473 -5.79 -19.92 -24.12
N LYS A 474 -4.83 -20.50 -24.83
CA LYS A 474 -4.01 -21.61 -24.30
C LYS A 474 -3.20 -21.21 -23.07
N ALA A 475 -2.65 -20.00 -23.05
CA ALA A 475 -1.91 -19.47 -21.90
C ALA A 475 -2.83 -19.28 -20.68
N VAL A 476 -4.05 -18.76 -20.88
CA VAL A 476 -5.09 -18.62 -19.85
C VAL A 476 -5.53 -19.99 -19.31
N GLU A 477 -5.74 -20.97 -20.19
CA GLU A 477 -6.12 -22.33 -19.82
C GLU A 477 -5.06 -23.05 -18.98
N THR A 478 -3.78 -22.80 -19.28
CA THR A 478 -2.65 -23.37 -18.52
C THR A 478 -2.65 -22.92 -17.05
N LEU A 479 -3.30 -21.79 -16.73
CA LEU A 479 -3.43 -21.27 -15.37
C LEU A 479 -4.63 -21.83 -14.62
N GLY A 480 -5.44 -22.67 -15.26
CA GLY A 480 -6.63 -23.29 -14.66
C GLY A 480 -7.94 -22.55 -14.92
N VAL A 481 -7.95 -21.55 -15.81
CA VAL A 481 -9.18 -20.87 -16.25
C VAL A 481 -9.72 -21.54 -17.51
N LYS A 482 -10.97 -21.98 -17.51
CA LYS A 482 -11.59 -22.60 -18.70
C LYS A 482 -12.11 -21.53 -19.66
N VAL A 483 -11.65 -21.52 -20.90
CA VAL A 483 -12.05 -20.53 -21.91
C VAL A 483 -13.11 -21.11 -22.84
N HIS A 484 -14.22 -20.39 -23.02
CA HIS A 484 -15.34 -20.74 -23.90
C HIS A 484 -15.55 -19.61 -24.91
N THR A 485 -14.96 -19.72 -26.10
CA THR A 485 -15.18 -18.77 -27.20
C THR A 485 -16.40 -19.15 -28.03
N SER A 486 -16.87 -18.23 -28.88
CA SER A 486 -18.06 -18.42 -29.72
C SER A 486 -19.32 -18.79 -28.93
N ARG A 487 -19.40 -18.39 -27.66
CA ARG A 487 -20.44 -18.85 -26.74
C ARG A 487 -21.26 -17.67 -26.23
N ALA A 488 -22.57 -17.75 -26.43
CA ALA A 488 -23.52 -16.69 -26.08
C ALA A 488 -24.45 -17.17 -24.95
N ALA A 489 -24.36 -16.54 -23.78
CA ALA A 489 -25.31 -16.76 -22.70
C ALA A 489 -26.69 -16.20 -23.09
N THR A 490 -27.75 -16.97 -22.88
CA THR A 490 -29.14 -16.60 -23.17
C THR A 490 -29.92 -16.24 -21.91
N SER A 491 -29.61 -16.85 -20.76
CA SER A 491 -30.21 -16.51 -19.46
C SER A 491 -29.31 -16.96 -18.30
N ILE A 492 -29.52 -16.34 -17.13
CA ILE A 492 -28.93 -16.74 -15.86
C ILE A 492 -29.97 -17.59 -15.11
N LEU A 493 -29.59 -18.82 -14.77
CA LEU A 493 -30.43 -19.84 -14.12
C LEU A 493 -30.53 -19.60 -12.59
N GLY A 494 -31.42 -20.34 -11.94
CA GLY A 494 -31.74 -20.23 -10.50
C GLY A 494 -32.97 -19.36 -10.22
N GLN A 495 -33.69 -19.62 -9.13
CA GLN A 495 -34.92 -18.88 -8.77
C GLN A 495 -34.60 -17.61 -7.97
N GLU A 496 -33.99 -17.76 -6.80
CA GLU A 496 -33.71 -16.64 -5.88
C GLU A 496 -32.32 -16.00 -6.07
N ARG A 497 -31.36 -16.76 -6.62
CA ARG A 497 -29.97 -16.33 -6.88
C ARG A 497 -29.42 -16.99 -8.14
N ALA A 498 -28.25 -16.56 -8.59
CA ALA A 498 -27.55 -17.19 -9.71
C ALA A 498 -27.09 -18.61 -9.33
N GLU A 499 -27.46 -19.60 -10.15
CA GLU A 499 -27.05 -21.00 -10.00
C GLU A 499 -26.42 -21.58 -11.29
N GLY A 500 -26.50 -20.84 -12.40
CA GLY A 500 -25.81 -21.20 -13.63
C GLY A 500 -26.09 -20.26 -14.80
N LEU A 501 -25.50 -20.57 -15.94
CA LEU A 501 -25.69 -19.91 -17.22
C LEU A 501 -26.30 -20.90 -18.22
N ALA A 502 -27.33 -20.47 -18.95
CA ALA A 502 -27.80 -21.18 -20.14
C ALA A 502 -27.22 -20.53 -21.40
N PHE A 503 -26.89 -21.34 -22.39
CA PHE A 503 -26.32 -20.88 -23.66
C PHE A 503 -27.26 -21.11 -24.83
N LYS A 504 -26.97 -20.47 -25.97
CA LYS A 504 -27.79 -20.54 -27.19
C LYS A 504 -27.82 -21.94 -27.82
N ASP A 505 -26.79 -22.75 -27.59
CA ASP A 505 -26.68 -24.14 -28.05
C ASP A 505 -27.49 -25.14 -27.21
N GLY A 506 -28.13 -24.69 -26.13
CA GLY A 506 -28.93 -25.53 -25.22
C GLY A 506 -28.13 -26.12 -24.06
N GLU A 507 -26.81 -25.95 -24.03
CA GLU A 507 -25.98 -26.36 -22.90
C GLU A 507 -26.10 -25.39 -21.72
N THR A 508 -25.74 -25.87 -20.53
CA THR A 508 -25.73 -25.07 -19.29
C THR A 508 -24.39 -25.19 -18.57
N LEU A 509 -23.98 -24.14 -17.87
CA LEU A 509 -22.83 -24.12 -16.99
C LEU A 509 -23.28 -23.80 -15.57
N GLU A 510 -23.01 -24.68 -14.61
CA GLU A 510 -23.24 -24.40 -13.18
C GLU A 510 -22.22 -23.37 -12.68
N CYS A 511 -22.72 -22.26 -12.14
CA CYS A 511 -21.93 -21.20 -11.53
C CYS A 511 -22.78 -20.31 -10.63
N ASP A 512 -22.23 -19.90 -9.50
CA ASP A 512 -22.90 -19.14 -8.44
C ASP A 512 -22.24 -17.78 -8.17
N LEU A 513 -21.13 -17.47 -8.86
CA LEU A 513 -20.55 -16.14 -8.99
C LEU A 513 -20.37 -15.80 -10.48
N ILE A 514 -21.08 -14.78 -10.97
CA ILE A 514 -21.02 -14.36 -12.37
C ILE A 514 -20.53 -12.92 -12.45
N VAL A 515 -19.44 -12.66 -13.15
CA VAL A 515 -18.92 -11.30 -13.39
C VAL A 515 -19.18 -10.90 -14.84
N VAL A 516 -19.91 -9.80 -15.05
CA VAL A 516 -20.21 -9.27 -16.37
C VAL A 516 -19.15 -8.24 -16.78
N SER A 517 -18.39 -8.56 -17.81
CA SER A 517 -17.36 -7.71 -18.42
C SER A 517 -17.48 -7.69 -19.94
N ALA A 518 -18.69 -7.39 -20.45
CA ALA A 518 -19.00 -7.37 -21.88
C ALA A 518 -18.66 -6.04 -22.59
N GLY A 519 -17.80 -5.20 -21.97
CA GLY A 519 -17.41 -3.89 -22.45
C GLY A 519 -17.99 -2.74 -21.63
N ILE A 520 -17.82 -1.51 -22.11
CA ILE A 520 -18.25 -0.28 -21.43
C ILE A 520 -19.08 0.60 -22.37
N ARG A 521 -19.85 1.52 -21.77
CA ARG A 521 -20.61 2.57 -22.45
C ARG A 521 -20.30 3.94 -21.83
N PRO A 522 -20.06 4.99 -22.63
CA PRO A 522 -19.80 6.32 -22.11
C PRO A 522 -21.00 6.80 -21.27
N ARG A 523 -20.73 7.43 -20.12
CA ARG A 523 -21.77 8.02 -19.25
C ARG A 523 -22.15 9.41 -19.77
N ASP A 524 -23.04 9.42 -20.76
CA ASP A 524 -23.50 10.64 -21.46
C ASP A 524 -24.87 11.14 -20.99
N GLU A 525 -25.43 10.55 -19.94
CA GLU A 525 -26.81 10.81 -19.48
C GLU A 525 -27.01 12.27 -19.08
N LEU A 526 -26.04 12.84 -18.35
CA LEU A 526 -26.06 14.26 -17.95
C LEU A 526 -26.00 15.21 -19.14
N ALA A 527 -25.22 14.86 -20.16
CA ALA A 527 -25.08 15.68 -21.36
C ALA A 527 -26.35 15.60 -22.21
N ARG A 528 -26.99 14.43 -22.28
CA ARG A 528 -28.28 14.21 -22.93
C ARG A 528 -29.36 15.08 -22.31
N GLU A 529 -29.49 15.03 -20.99
CA GLU A 529 -30.47 15.83 -20.23
C GLU A 529 -30.18 17.34 -20.31
N ALA A 530 -28.91 17.73 -20.45
CA ALA A 530 -28.50 19.11 -20.68
C ALA A 530 -28.69 19.60 -22.14
N GLY A 531 -29.13 18.72 -23.04
CA GLY A 531 -29.33 19.04 -24.46
C GLY A 531 -28.03 19.29 -25.22
N LEU A 532 -26.94 18.62 -24.84
CA LEU A 532 -25.66 18.68 -25.55
C LEU A 532 -25.64 17.67 -26.70
N ALA A 533 -24.88 17.98 -27.76
CA ALA A 533 -24.70 17.08 -28.90
C ALA A 533 -23.99 15.78 -28.48
N LEU A 534 -24.55 14.65 -28.90
CA LEU A 534 -24.02 13.30 -28.63
C LEU A 534 -23.78 12.54 -29.93
N GLY A 535 -22.90 11.54 -29.89
CA GLY A 535 -22.73 10.61 -31.00
C GLY A 535 -23.90 9.63 -31.14
N GLU A 536 -24.07 9.08 -32.35
CA GLU A 536 -25.13 8.11 -32.66
C GLU A 536 -25.08 6.86 -31.77
N ARG A 537 -23.87 6.43 -31.37
CA ARG A 537 -23.63 5.27 -30.50
C ARG A 537 -23.34 5.67 -29.04
N GLY A 538 -23.66 6.91 -28.67
CA GLY A 538 -23.35 7.51 -27.37
C GLY A 538 -21.99 8.21 -27.31
N GLY A 539 -21.77 8.93 -26.21
CA GLY A 539 -20.61 9.77 -25.98
C GLY A 539 -20.88 11.25 -26.31
N ILE A 540 -20.25 12.14 -25.55
CA ILE A 540 -20.44 13.59 -25.64
C ILE A 540 -19.56 14.13 -26.76
N LEU A 541 -20.18 14.70 -27.80
CA LEU A 541 -19.45 15.20 -28.96
C LEU A 541 -18.61 16.42 -28.55
N VAL A 542 -17.30 16.36 -28.83
CA VAL A 542 -16.36 17.45 -28.55
C VAL A 542 -15.53 17.84 -29.75
N ASP A 543 -15.18 19.12 -29.82
CA ASP A 543 -14.21 19.65 -30.78
C ASP A 543 -12.75 19.37 -30.35
N ASP A 544 -11.78 19.78 -31.18
CA ASP A 544 -10.35 19.62 -30.88
C ASP A 544 -9.91 20.42 -29.63
N LYS A 545 -10.69 21.40 -29.17
CA LYS A 545 -10.47 22.13 -27.90
C LYS A 545 -11.21 21.50 -26.72
N LEU A 546 -11.82 20.33 -26.94
CA LEU A 546 -12.58 19.53 -25.99
C LEU A 546 -13.87 20.20 -25.49
N ARG A 547 -14.36 21.19 -26.25
CA ARG A 547 -15.63 21.88 -26.00
C ARG A 547 -16.78 21.07 -26.57
N THR A 548 -17.90 21.06 -25.85
CA THR A 548 -19.15 20.47 -26.33
C THR A 548 -19.88 21.44 -27.28
N SER A 549 -21.12 21.13 -27.65
CA SER A 549 -22.00 22.07 -28.36
C SER A 549 -22.30 23.36 -27.57
N ASP A 550 -21.96 23.42 -26.28
CA ASP A 550 -21.93 24.63 -25.46
C ASP A 550 -20.48 25.05 -25.19
N GLN A 551 -20.13 26.31 -25.44
CA GLN A 551 -18.75 26.80 -25.33
C GLN A 551 -18.23 26.86 -23.89
N ASP A 552 -19.13 26.90 -22.90
CA ASP A 552 -18.77 26.92 -21.49
C ASP A 552 -18.68 25.52 -20.87
N ILE A 553 -19.01 24.47 -21.62
CA ILE A 553 -19.02 23.07 -21.17
C ILE A 553 -18.05 22.23 -22.01
N PHE A 554 -17.16 21.52 -21.31
CA PHE A 554 -16.15 20.65 -21.87
C PHE A 554 -16.44 19.20 -21.48
N ALA A 555 -15.89 18.24 -22.24
CA ALA A 555 -15.89 16.84 -21.83
C ALA A 555 -14.53 16.19 -22.10
N ILE A 556 -14.05 15.38 -21.15
CA ILE A 556 -12.75 14.70 -21.22
C ILE A 556 -12.83 13.25 -20.72
N GLY A 557 -11.91 12.41 -21.16
CA GLY A 557 -11.84 11.00 -20.77
C GLY A 557 -12.84 10.12 -21.54
N GLU A 558 -13.29 9.01 -20.93
CA GLU A 558 -14.06 7.98 -21.65
C GLU A 558 -15.47 8.42 -22.09
N CYS A 559 -16.02 9.49 -21.50
CA CYS A 559 -17.32 10.03 -21.90
C CYS A 559 -17.23 10.94 -23.15
N ALA A 560 -16.03 11.39 -23.53
CA ALA A 560 -15.82 12.34 -24.62
C ALA A 560 -15.63 11.62 -25.96
N LEU A 561 -16.45 12.00 -26.95
CA LEU A 561 -16.39 11.53 -28.34
C LEU A 561 -15.71 12.59 -29.20
N HIS A 562 -14.46 12.34 -29.57
CA HIS A 562 -13.66 13.24 -30.40
C HIS A 562 -13.43 12.61 -31.77
N GLN A 563 -13.76 13.33 -32.85
CA GLN A 563 -13.63 12.83 -34.24
C GLN A 563 -14.23 11.42 -34.40
N ASN A 564 -15.45 11.23 -33.90
CA ASN A 564 -16.19 9.97 -33.89
C ASN A 564 -15.48 8.78 -33.19
N THR A 565 -14.52 9.07 -32.31
CA THR A 565 -13.70 8.07 -31.62
C THR A 565 -13.87 8.17 -30.10
N LEU A 566 -14.18 7.03 -29.47
CA LEU A 566 -14.11 6.84 -28.01
C LEU A 566 -12.83 6.05 -27.69
N TYR A 567 -11.88 6.69 -27.01
CA TYR A 567 -10.56 6.09 -26.80
C TYR A 567 -10.55 4.96 -25.75
N GLY A 568 -11.30 5.11 -24.64
CA GLY A 568 -11.38 4.07 -23.61
C GLY A 568 -10.04 3.71 -22.94
N LEU A 569 -9.07 4.64 -22.95
CA LEU A 569 -7.71 4.45 -22.41
C LEU A 569 -7.30 5.67 -21.56
N VAL A 570 -6.51 5.41 -20.51
CA VAL A 570 -6.05 6.47 -19.58
C VAL A 570 -5.12 7.49 -20.24
N ALA A 571 -4.23 7.04 -21.13
CA ALA A 571 -3.23 7.91 -21.74
C ALA A 571 -3.85 9.01 -22.65
N PRO A 572 -4.79 8.69 -23.57
CA PRO A 572 -5.58 9.70 -24.26
C PRO A 572 -6.36 10.60 -23.29
N GLY A 573 -6.92 10.04 -22.21
CA GLY A 573 -7.61 10.81 -21.17
C GLY A 573 -6.72 11.86 -20.49
N TYR A 574 -5.46 11.52 -20.17
CA TYR A 574 -4.51 12.47 -19.60
C TYR A 574 -4.10 13.57 -20.57
N GLN A 575 -3.97 13.25 -21.86
CA GLN A 575 -3.73 14.26 -22.90
C GLN A 575 -4.95 15.19 -23.06
N MET A 576 -6.16 14.65 -22.99
CA MET A 576 -7.38 15.47 -22.95
C MET A 576 -7.39 16.40 -21.73
N ALA A 577 -7.00 15.90 -20.54
CA ALA A 577 -6.89 16.74 -19.35
C ALA A 577 -5.84 17.86 -19.51
N GLU A 578 -4.71 17.59 -20.16
CA GLU A 578 -3.68 18.59 -20.45
C GLU A 578 -4.16 19.68 -21.42
N VAL A 579 -4.78 19.29 -22.53
CA VAL A 579 -5.36 20.23 -23.49
C VAL A 579 -6.47 21.06 -22.83
N CYS A 580 -7.36 20.42 -22.10
CA CYS A 580 -8.46 21.09 -21.40
C CYS A 580 -7.94 22.11 -20.36
N ALA A 581 -6.94 21.73 -19.55
CA ALA A 581 -6.31 22.64 -18.59
C ALA A 581 -5.73 23.88 -19.29
N ARG A 582 -4.99 23.67 -20.39
CA ARG A 582 -4.40 24.77 -21.18
C ARG A 582 -5.46 25.69 -21.78
N VAL A 583 -6.51 25.13 -22.36
CA VAL A 583 -7.63 25.90 -22.93
C VAL A 583 -8.35 26.72 -21.84
N LEU A 584 -8.61 26.13 -20.67
CA LEU A 584 -9.24 26.81 -19.54
C LEU A 584 -8.38 27.95 -18.97
N THR A 585 -7.05 27.82 -19.01
CA THR A 585 -6.11 28.88 -18.62
C THR A 585 -5.75 29.86 -19.74
N GLY A 586 -6.41 29.77 -20.90
CA GLY A 586 -6.30 30.73 -22.00
C GLY A 586 -5.16 30.48 -23.01
N ALA A 587 -4.51 29.32 -22.97
CA ALA A 587 -3.53 28.92 -23.98
C ALA A 587 -4.22 28.31 -25.21
N ASP A 588 -3.61 28.48 -26.39
CA ASP A 588 -4.08 27.84 -27.62
C ASP A 588 -3.53 26.41 -27.71
N ALA A 589 -4.40 25.44 -27.45
CA ALA A 589 -4.09 24.01 -27.48
C ALA A 589 -5.21 23.24 -28.17
N SER A 590 -4.84 22.18 -28.88
CA SER A 590 -5.77 21.26 -29.55
C SER A 590 -5.38 19.82 -29.27
N PHE A 591 -6.39 18.97 -29.09
CA PHE A 591 -6.28 17.53 -28.99
C PHE A 591 -6.31 16.93 -30.39
N GLN A 592 -5.41 16.00 -30.65
CA GLN A 592 -5.27 15.31 -31.93
C GLN A 592 -5.53 13.82 -31.74
N SER A 593 -5.81 13.09 -32.82
CA SER A 593 -6.02 11.64 -32.73
C SER A 593 -4.80 10.97 -32.07
N VAL A 594 -5.05 10.15 -31.05
CA VAL A 594 -4.00 9.54 -30.22
C VAL A 594 -3.85 8.07 -30.58
N ASP A 595 -2.60 7.63 -30.60
CA ASP A 595 -2.22 6.23 -30.76
C ASP A 595 -2.91 5.33 -29.70
N GLN A 596 -3.62 4.31 -30.18
CA GLN A 596 -4.34 3.33 -29.37
C GLN A 596 -3.49 2.11 -28.99
N SER A 597 -2.17 2.15 -29.28
CA SER A 597 -1.23 1.11 -28.92
C SER A 597 -1.29 0.80 -27.42
N ALA A 598 -1.38 -0.49 -27.11
CA ALA A 598 -1.47 -0.99 -25.75
C ALA A 598 -0.49 -2.14 -25.56
N LYS A 599 0.28 -2.10 -24.46
CA LYS A 599 1.05 -3.24 -23.95
C LYS A 599 0.55 -3.57 -22.56
N LEU A 600 0.14 -4.82 -22.39
CA LEU A 600 -0.56 -5.31 -21.22
C LEU A 600 0.09 -6.63 -20.80
N LYS A 601 0.03 -6.92 -19.51
CA LYS A 601 0.43 -8.23 -18.99
C LYS A 601 -0.80 -8.89 -18.41
N LEU A 602 -1.37 -9.82 -19.16
CA LEU A 602 -2.59 -10.51 -18.80
C LEU A 602 -2.23 -11.90 -18.31
N LEU A 603 -2.58 -12.20 -17.05
CA LEU A 603 -2.40 -13.56 -16.51
C LEU A 603 -0.94 -14.06 -16.62
N GLY A 604 0.04 -13.17 -16.51
CA GLY A 604 1.46 -13.52 -16.66
C GLY A 604 1.97 -13.58 -18.11
N THR A 605 1.10 -13.46 -19.12
CA THR A 605 1.44 -13.39 -20.54
C THR A 605 1.53 -11.95 -21.02
N ASP A 606 2.61 -11.60 -21.72
CA ASP A 606 2.72 -10.28 -22.35
C ASP A 606 1.86 -10.24 -23.62
N VAL A 607 1.03 -9.21 -23.74
CA VAL A 607 0.15 -8.97 -24.89
C VAL A 607 0.29 -7.52 -25.31
N ALA A 608 0.62 -7.29 -26.57
CA ALA A 608 0.77 -5.96 -27.14
C ALA A 608 0.10 -5.87 -28.51
N SER A 609 -0.51 -4.71 -28.76
CA SER A 609 -1.04 -4.31 -30.06
C SER A 609 -0.62 -2.88 -30.31
N PHE A 610 -0.21 -2.56 -31.53
CA PHE A 610 0.17 -1.19 -31.91
C PHE A 610 -0.29 -0.85 -33.32
N GLY A 611 -0.51 0.45 -33.58
CA GLY A 611 -1.03 0.94 -34.85
C GLY A 611 -2.38 0.34 -35.21
N ASP A 612 -2.58 0.06 -36.50
CA ASP A 612 -3.71 -0.75 -36.96
C ASP A 612 -3.28 -2.21 -37.17
N PRO A 613 -3.53 -3.11 -36.19
CA PRO A 613 -3.18 -4.52 -36.30
C PRO A 613 -4.07 -5.31 -37.28
N PHE A 614 -5.12 -4.68 -37.84
CA PHE A 614 -6.11 -5.29 -38.73
C PHE A 614 -6.19 -4.62 -40.11
N ALA A 615 -5.24 -3.75 -40.46
CA ALA A 615 -5.25 -2.99 -41.71
C ALA A 615 -5.19 -3.84 -42.99
N GLU A 616 -5.06 -5.17 -42.91
CA GLU A 616 -4.95 -6.12 -44.03
C GLU A 616 -6.04 -5.97 -45.10
N SER A 617 -7.17 -5.32 -44.77
CA SER A 617 -8.30 -5.06 -45.65
C SER A 617 -8.05 -3.93 -46.68
N ASN A 618 -7.00 -3.11 -46.53
CA ASN A 618 -6.76 -1.90 -47.34
C ASN A 618 -5.55 -2.02 -48.31
N GLY A 619 -5.01 -3.24 -48.51
CA GLY A 619 -3.91 -3.51 -49.45
C GLY A 619 -2.52 -3.63 -48.81
N GLU A 620 -2.42 -3.54 -47.50
CA GLU A 620 -1.26 -3.79 -46.64
C GLU A 620 -0.78 -5.25 -46.72
N ARG A 621 0.39 -5.54 -46.13
CA ARG A 621 0.98 -6.89 -46.08
C ARG A 621 1.31 -7.27 -44.63
N THR A 622 1.25 -8.56 -44.34
CA THR A 622 1.47 -9.11 -43.00
C THR A 622 2.73 -9.98 -42.97
N ILE A 623 3.53 -9.82 -41.92
CA ILE A 623 4.66 -10.69 -41.58
C ILE A 623 4.39 -11.24 -40.19
N ALA A 624 4.38 -12.57 -40.03
CA ALA A 624 4.07 -13.21 -38.77
C ALA A 624 5.07 -14.31 -38.40
N TYR A 625 5.33 -14.45 -37.10
CA TYR A 625 6.12 -15.49 -36.47
C TYR A 625 5.28 -16.16 -35.37
N GLU A 626 5.19 -17.49 -35.40
CA GLU A 626 4.45 -18.28 -34.41
C GLU A 626 5.33 -19.42 -33.88
N ASP A 627 5.55 -19.44 -32.56
CA ASP A 627 6.27 -20.47 -31.83
C ASP A 627 5.38 -21.01 -30.71
N LEU A 628 4.66 -22.09 -31.01
CA LEU A 628 3.69 -22.71 -30.09
C LEU A 628 4.36 -23.43 -28.91
N VAL A 629 5.67 -23.73 -29.01
CA VAL A 629 6.43 -24.38 -27.93
C VAL A 629 6.81 -23.36 -26.88
N LYS A 630 7.28 -22.18 -27.31
CA LYS A 630 7.56 -21.05 -26.40
C LYS A 630 6.31 -20.26 -26.01
N GLY A 631 5.20 -20.48 -26.70
CA GLY A 631 3.97 -19.69 -26.52
C GLY A 631 4.17 -18.25 -26.97
N VAL A 632 4.80 -18.03 -28.13
CA VAL A 632 5.09 -16.70 -28.70
C VAL A 632 4.41 -16.54 -30.06
N TYR A 633 3.71 -15.43 -30.25
CA TYR A 633 3.18 -15.00 -31.54
C TYR A 633 3.53 -13.54 -31.77
N LYS A 634 4.10 -13.21 -32.92
CA LYS A 634 4.46 -11.84 -33.28
C LYS A 634 4.04 -11.56 -34.73
N LYS A 635 3.43 -10.40 -34.98
CA LYS A 635 2.92 -9.98 -36.27
C LYS A 635 3.23 -8.50 -36.52
N LEU A 636 3.68 -8.18 -37.73
CA LEU A 636 3.79 -6.83 -38.26
C LEU A 636 2.83 -6.66 -39.44
N VAL A 637 2.20 -5.50 -39.52
CA VAL A 637 1.41 -5.04 -40.65
C VAL A 637 2.18 -3.90 -41.30
N VAL A 638 2.54 -4.05 -42.57
CA VAL A 638 3.35 -3.10 -43.34
C VAL A 638 2.57 -2.56 -44.53
N SER A 639 2.92 -1.38 -45.01
CA SER A 639 2.30 -0.77 -46.19
C SER A 639 2.44 -1.64 -47.45
N ALA A 640 1.59 -1.40 -48.45
CA ALA A 640 1.57 -2.18 -49.70
C ALA A 640 2.94 -2.23 -50.42
N ASP A 641 3.69 -1.13 -50.35
CA ASP A 641 5.05 -0.97 -50.89
C ASP A 641 6.16 -1.45 -49.94
N ARG A 642 5.80 -1.97 -48.75
CA ARG A 642 6.68 -2.44 -47.68
C ARG A 642 7.63 -1.39 -47.12
N THR A 643 7.37 -0.11 -47.34
CA THR A 643 8.25 0.97 -46.85
C THR A 643 7.91 1.41 -45.43
N LYS A 644 6.69 1.21 -44.93
CA LYS A 644 6.26 1.72 -43.62
C LYS A 644 5.61 0.66 -42.75
N LEU A 645 5.83 0.77 -41.44
CA LEU A 645 5.12 -0.03 -40.44
C LEU A 645 3.78 0.61 -40.11
N VAL A 646 2.69 -0.14 -40.27
CA VAL A 646 1.30 0.31 -40.07
C VAL A 646 0.76 -0.14 -38.71
N GLY A 647 1.16 -1.33 -38.24
CA GLY A 647 0.74 -1.86 -36.96
C GLY A 647 1.32 -3.24 -36.67
N GLY A 648 0.82 -3.90 -35.61
CA GLY A 648 1.27 -5.24 -35.25
C GLY A 648 0.67 -5.78 -33.95
N VAL A 649 0.89 -7.08 -33.74
CA VAL A 649 0.40 -7.87 -32.60
C VAL A 649 1.56 -8.67 -32.01
N LEU A 650 1.74 -8.64 -30.70
CA LEU A 650 2.75 -9.42 -29.97
C LEU A 650 2.05 -10.15 -28.81
N VAL A 651 2.22 -11.46 -28.69
CA VAL A 651 1.65 -12.30 -27.63
C VAL A 651 2.73 -13.24 -27.12
N GLY A 652 2.84 -13.40 -25.81
CA GLY A 652 3.85 -14.22 -25.13
C GLY A 652 5.17 -13.49 -24.91
N ASP A 653 5.69 -12.84 -25.96
CA ASP A 653 6.88 -11.99 -25.90
C ASP A 653 6.61 -10.66 -26.61
N ALA A 654 6.61 -9.58 -25.83
CA ALA A 654 6.45 -8.21 -26.31
C ALA A 654 7.71 -7.36 -26.06
N GLY A 655 8.90 -7.96 -26.07
CA GLY A 655 10.19 -7.29 -25.87
C GLY A 655 10.42 -6.14 -26.85
N GLU A 656 10.04 -6.32 -28.12
CA GLU A 656 10.28 -5.38 -29.22
C GLU A 656 9.22 -4.28 -29.31
N TYR A 657 8.14 -4.33 -28.49
CA TYR A 657 7.02 -3.38 -28.54
C TYR A 657 7.46 -1.92 -28.59
N ALA A 658 8.40 -1.52 -27.74
CA ALA A 658 8.85 -0.14 -27.64
C ALA A 658 9.55 0.33 -28.94
N ALA A 659 10.41 -0.52 -29.51
CA ALA A 659 11.11 -0.21 -30.75
C ALA A 659 10.15 -0.18 -31.95
N LEU A 660 9.25 -1.17 -32.05
CA LEU A 660 8.27 -1.27 -33.14
C LEU A 660 7.25 -0.12 -33.12
N THR A 661 6.74 0.23 -31.93
CA THR A 661 5.81 1.36 -31.78
C THR A 661 6.50 2.68 -32.16
N GLN A 662 7.77 2.85 -31.81
CA GLN A 662 8.54 4.04 -32.18
C GLN A 662 8.77 4.12 -33.70
N LEU A 663 9.15 3.00 -34.34
CA LEU A 663 9.37 2.93 -35.79
C LEU A 663 8.10 3.25 -36.58
N MET A 664 6.95 2.74 -36.12
CA MET A 664 5.65 3.07 -36.68
C MET A 664 5.33 4.57 -36.53
N ARG A 665 5.54 5.15 -35.34
CA ARG A 665 5.24 6.57 -35.07
C ARG A 665 6.14 7.55 -35.81
N SER A 666 7.42 7.22 -35.99
CA SER A 666 8.33 8.09 -36.73
C SER A 666 8.06 8.07 -38.23
N GLY A 667 7.37 7.04 -38.73
CA GLY A 667 7.08 6.87 -40.16
C GLY A 667 8.35 6.64 -40.99
N GLU A 668 9.45 6.26 -40.33
CA GLU A 668 10.73 5.94 -40.96
C GLU A 668 10.60 4.72 -41.88
N SER A 669 11.44 4.68 -42.92
CA SER A 669 11.46 3.57 -43.86
C SER A 669 11.90 2.27 -43.16
N LEU A 670 11.16 1.20 -43.41
CA LEU A 670 11.50 -0.14 -42.96
C LEU A 670 12.84 -0.61 -43.56
N PRO A 671 13.62 -1.43 -42.84
CA PRO A 671 14.82 -2.07 -43.39
C PRO A 671 14.46 -3.03 -44.52
N ALA A 672 15.45 -3.41 -45.32
CA ALA A 672 15.26 -4.31 -46.47
C ALA A 672 14.63 -5.67 -46.11
N ALA A 673 14.85 -6.15 -44.89
CA ALA A 673 14.24 -7.37 -44.32
C ALA A 673 13.41 -7.03 -43.06
N PRO A 674 12.15 -6.58 -43.21
CA PRO A 674 11.31 -6.18 -42.08
C PRO A 674 11.00 -7.32 -41.08
N GLU A 675 11.12 -8.58 -41.49
CA GLU A 675 10.94 -9.75 -40.64
C GLU A 675 11.96 -9.84 -39.50
N GLU A 676 13.15 -9.26 -39.65
CA GLU A 676 14.18 -9.24 -38.60
C GLU A 676 13.72 -8.44 -37.37
N LEU A 677 12.82 -7.47 -37.58
CA LEU A 677 12.27 -6.64 -36.52
C LEU A 677 11.43 -7.44 -35.50
N LEU A 678 10.98 -8.65 -35.86
CA LEU A 678 10.24 -9.55 -34.96
C LEU A 678 11.14 -10.21 -33.91
N PHE A 679 12.46 -10.26 -34.13
CA PHE A 679 13.40 -11.02 -33.31
C PHE A 679 14.37 -10.13 -32.51
N GLY A 680 14.20 -8.81 -32.63
CA GLY A 680 15.16 -7.83 -32.12
C GLY A 680 16.45 -7.82 -32.95
N ALA A 681 17.27 -6.78 -32.79
CA ALA A 681 18.55 -6.69 -33.48
C ALA A 681 19.43 -7.91 -33.12
N ARG A 682 19.66 -8.81 -34.09
CA ARG A 682 20.75 -9.78 -34.01
C ARG A 682 22.06 -9.01 -33.98
N GLU A 683 22.91 -9.36 -33.01
CA GLU A 683 24.33 -9.06 -32.93
C GLU A 683 24.79 -7.66 -33.39
N GLY A 684 25.11 -6.79 -32.43
CA GLY A 684 26.23 -5.86 -32.59
C GLY A 684 26.07 -4.67 -33.53
N LYS A 685 24.88 -4.31 -34.04
CA LYS A 685 24.71 -3.04 -34.78
C LYS A 685 23.50 -2.20 -34.34
N THR A 686 23.83 -0.92 -34.12
CA THR A 686 23.00 0.25 -33.81
C THR A 686 22.22 0.25 -32.48
N LYS A 687 22.82 0.88 -31.45
CA LYS A 687 22.08 1.60 -30.40
C LYS A 687 21.08 2.52 -31.11
N LEU A 688 19.77 2.33 -30.92
CA LEU A 688 18.76 3.25 -31.44
C LEU A 688 19.05 4.66 -30.91
N THR A 689 19.45 5.57 -31.79
CA THR A 689 19.62 6.99 -31.48
C THR A 689 18.24 7.62 -31.40
N LEU A 690 17.62 7.57 -30.22
CA LEU A 690 16.29 8.14 -30.01
C LEU A 690 16.32 9.67 -30.20
N SER A 691 15.35 10.23 -30.92
CA SER A 691 15.16 11.68 -31.04
C SER A 691 14.67 12.30 -29.73
N ASP A 692 14.81 13.61 -29.56
CA ASP A 692 14.31 14.32 -28.36
C ASP A 692 12.77 14.27 -28.24
N SER A 693 12.05 14.06 -29.35
CA SER A 693 10.60 13.86 -29.35
C SER A 693 10.18 12.42 -29.00
N ALA A 694 11.11 11.46 -28.92
CA ALA A 694 10.79 10.06 -28.67
C ALA A 694 10.13 9.89 -27.29
N GLN A 695 8.98 9.21 -27.25
CA GLN A 695 8.24 9.02 -26.00
C GLN A 695 8.90 7.90 -25.17
N ILE A 696 9.36 8.23 -23.97
CA ILE A 696 10.03 7.30 -23.05
C ILE A 696 9.03 6.69 -22.06
N CYS A 697 8.11 7.49 -21.52
CA CYS A 697 7.07 7.02 -20.61
C CYS A 697 5.69 7.33 -21.20
N SER A 698 4.97 6.31 -21.67
CA SER A 698 3.61 6.46 -22.20
C SER A 698 2.60 6.80 -21.09
N CYS A 699 2.78 6.26 -19.89
CA CYS A 699 1.87 6.45 -18.75
C CYS A 699 1.81 7.90 -18.24
N ASN A 700 2.92 8.66 -18.36
CA ASN A 700 3.02 10.06 -17.93
C ASN A 700 3.43 11.02 -19.07
N ASN A 701 3.34 10.57 -20.32
CA ASN A 701 3.71 11.32 -21.53
C ASN A 701 5.12 11.98 -21.48
N VAL A 702 6.11 11.29 -20.94
CA VAL A 702 7.47 11.84 -20.80
C VAL A 702 8.29 11.48 -22.04
N THR A 703 8.83 12.47 -22.74
CA THR A 703 9.74 12.26 -23.88
C THR A 703 11.20 12.19 -23.45
N LYS A 704 12.07 11.73 -24.36
CA LYS A 704 13.51 11.78 -24.19
C LYS A 704 13.96 13.21 -23.91
N GLY A 705 13.47 14.18 -24.68
CA GLY A 705 13.77 15.60 -24.50
C GLY A 705 13.40 16.11 -23.11
N THR A 706 12.30 15.64 -22.51
CA THR A 706 11.94 15.98 -21.11
C THR A 706 12.95 15.40 -20.12
N VAL A 707 13.38 14.14 -20.32
CA VAL A 707 14.44 13.52 -19.50
C VAL A 707 15.76 14.26 -19.68
N CYS A 708 16.19 14.51 -20.91
CA CYS A 708 17.41 15.25 -21.22
C CYS A 708 17.39 16.67 -20.63
N LYS A 709 16.27 17.38 -20.74
CA LYS A 709 16.08 18.72 -20.14
C LYS A 709 16.19 18.67 -18.62
N ALA A 710 15.59 17.67 -17.98
CA ALA A 710 15.70 17.47 -16.54
C ALA A 710 17.16 17.21 -16.13
N VAL A 711 17.88 16.38 -16.87
CA VAL A 711 19.31 16.10 -16.63
C VAL A 711 20.17 17.36 -16.84
N ARG A 712 19.93 18.11 -17.93
CA ARG A 712 20.60 19.38 -18.23
C ARG A 712 20.30 20.46 -17.19
N SER A 713 19.13 20.42 -16.54
CA SER A 713 18.76 21.30 -15.43
C SER A 713 19.46 20.96 -14.10
N GLY A 714 20.30 19.91 -14.07
CA GLY A 714 21.14 19.57 -12.92
C GLY A 714 20.76 18.27 -12.21
N ILE A 715 19.77 17.52 -12.68
CA ILE A 715 19.38 16.23 -12.09
C ILE A 715 20.37 15.14 -12.51
N CYS A 716 20.99 14.48 -11.53
CA CYS A 716 22.07 13.52 -11.76
C CYS A 716 21.73 12.08 -11.33
N ASN A 717 20.55 11.84 -10.75
CA ASN A 717 20.16 10.53 -10.24
C ASN A 717 18.70 10.17 -10.57
N LEU A 718 18.40 8.89 -10.50
CA LEU A 718 17.12 8.33 -10.91
C LEU A 718 15.95 8.73 -9.98
N ALA A 719 16.21 8.91 -8.69
CA ALA A 719 15.17 9.25 -7.70
C ALA A 719 14.65 10.67 -7.93
N ASP A 720 15.57 11.62 -8.10
CA ASP A 720 15.24 13.01 -8.42
C ASP A 720 14.64 13.13 -9.82
N LEU A 721 15.12 12.32 -10.78
CA LEU A 721 14.54 12.27 -12.12
C LEU A 721 13.09 11.75 -12.10
N LYS A 722 12.79 10.72 -11.30
CA LYS A 722 11.40 10.25 -11.08
C LYS A 722 10.54 11.35 -10.45
N LYS A 723 11.06 12.06 -9.45
CA LYS A 723 10.32 13.13 -8.77
C LYS A 723 10.00 14.29 -9.73
N ALA A 724 10.97 14.66 -10.56
CA ALA A 724 10.86 15.79 -11.49
C ALA A 724 10.05 15.46 -12.75
N THR A 725 10.22 14.27 -13.33
CA THR A 725 9.61 13.91 -14.62
C THR A 725 8.38 13.01 -14.50
N LYS A 726 8.16 12.40 -13.32
CA LYS A 726 7.15 11.35 -13.09
C LYS A 726 7.35 10.09 -13.96
N ALA A 727 8.46 9.96 -14.69
CA ALA A 727 8.72 8.78 -15.50
C ALA A 727 8.79 7.53 -14.59
N GLY A 728 7.99 6.52 -14.91
CA GLY A 728 7.97 5.24 -14.19
C GLY A 728 7.20 5.20 -12.86
N THR A 729 6.43 6.25 -12.53
CA THR A 729 5.57 6.26 -11.31
C THR A 729 4.21 5.60 -11.52
N GLY A 730 3.74 5.45 -12.77
CA GLY A 730 2.49 4.76 -13.09
C GLY A 730 2.66 3.24 -13.21
N CYS A 731 2.87 2.79 -14.45
CA CYS A 731 3.00 1.36 -14.82
C CYS A 731 4.43 0.79 -14.66
N GLY A 732 5.46 1.64 -14.48
CA GLY A 732 6.86 1.23 -14.28
C GLY A 732 7.58 0.65 -15.52
N GLY A 733 6.88 0.41 -16.64
CA GLY A 733 7.45 -0.24 -17.83
C GLY A 733 8.61 0.49 -18.51
N CYS A 734 8.73 1.81 -18.33
CA CYS A 734 9.78 2.63 -18.95
C CYS A 734 11.10 2.69 -18.17
N MET A 735 11.20 2.05 -17.01
CA MET A 735 12.30 2.30 -16.07
C MET A 735 13.70 1.95 -16.61
N ALA A 736 13.82 0.90 -17.42
CA ALA A 736 15.09 0.55 -18.05
C ALA A 736 15.54 1.68 -19.00
N LEU A 737 14.65 2.08 -19.91
CA LEU A 737 14.93 3.11 -20.91
C LEU A 737 15.20 4.50 -20.29
N VAL A 738 14.49 4.87 -19.22
CA VAL A 738 14.75 6.09 -18.44
C VAL A 738 16.16 6.09 -17.85
N THR A 739 16.61 4.94 -17.33
CA THR A 739 17.94 4.78 -16.76
C THR A 739 19.02 4.91 -17.84
N ASP A 740 18.79 4.32 -19.02
CA ASP A 740 19.72 4.37 -20.14
C ASP A 740 19.87 5.79 -20.70
N VAL A 741 18.76 6.53 -20.86
CA VAL A 741 18.77 7.93 -21.32
C VAL A 741 19.46 8.84 -20.29
N LEU A 742 19.19 8.65 -18.99
CA LEU A 742 19.88 9.38 -17.91
C LEU A 742 21.40 9.18 -17.99
N ASN A 743 21.85 7.94 -18.10
CA ASN A 743 23.27 7.61 -18.17
C ASN A 743 23.93 8.17 -19.44
N ALA A 744 23.23 8.11 -20.59
CA ALA A 744 23.71 8.63 -21.85
C ALA A 744 23.86 10.17 -21.85
N GLU A 745 22.88 10.90 -21.30
CA GLU A 745 22.94 12.37 -21.21
C GLU A 745 23.98 12.85 -20.20
N LEU A 746 24.16 12.13 -19.09
CA LEU A 746 25.24 12.43 -18.15
C LEU A 746 26.60 12.28 -18.83
N ALA A 747 26.80 11.19 -19.57
CA ALA A 747 28.03 10.98 -20.36
C ALA A 747 28.22 12.07 -21.44
N ALA A 748 27.16 12.46 -22.16
CA ALA A 748 27.21 13.49 -23.20
C ALA A 748 27.50 14.89 -22.64
N ALA A 749 27.04 15.20 -21.42
CA ALA A 749 27.30 16.46 -20.73
C ALA A 749 28.74 16.58 -20.18
N GLY A 750 29.64 15.65 -20.54
CA GLY A 750 31.00 15.59 -20.00
C GLY A 750 31.05 15.30 -18.50
N LYS A 751 29.90 15.01 -17.88
CA LYS A 751 29.83 14.55 -16.49
C LYS A 751 30.22 13.09 -16.53
N ALA A 752 31.46 12.79 -16.13
CA ALA A 752 31.84 11.42 -15.83
C ALA A 752 30.75 10.84 -14.91
N VAL A 753 30.07 9.77 -15.35
CA VAL A 753 29.27 8.96 -14.45
C VAL A 753 30.28 8.35 -13.51
N LYS A 754 30.57 9.10 -12.45
CA LYS A 754 31.53 8.75 -11.45
C LYS A 754 31.08 7.40 -10.89
N LYS A 755 31.82 6.34 -11.17
CA LYS A 755 31.57 5.01 -10.58
C LYS A 755 32.04 4.99 -9.13
N GLU A 756 31.72 6.03 -8.37
CA GLU A 756 32.01 6.11 -6.93
C GLU A 756 31.06 5.16 -6.21
N LEU A 757 31.58 4.42 -5.23
CA LEU A 757 30.78 3.44 -4.49
C LEU A 757 29.71 4.10 -3.63
N CYS A 758 30.09 5.19 -2.93
CA CYS A 758 29.26 6.02 -2.08
C CYS A 758 30.05 7.29 -1.69
N GLU A 759 29.48 8.17 -0.87
CA GLU A 759 30.18 9.39 -0.41
C GLU A 759 31.47 9.14 0.40
N HIS A 760 31.64 7.94 0.95
CA HIS A 760 32.84 7.55 1.72
C HIS A 760 34.00 7.11 0.83
N PHE A 761 33.75 6.63 -0.39
CA PHE A 761 34.77 6.12 -1.30
C PHE A 761 34.54 6.61 -2.73
N ALA A 762 35.48 7.42 -3.22
CA ALA A 762 35.46 7.93 -4.58
C ALA A 762 35.92 6.88 -5.65
N PHE A 763 35.86 5.60 -5.30
CA PHE A 763 36.34 4.48 -6.10
C PHE A 763 35.19 3.50 -6.35
N SER A 764 35.24 2.81 -7.47
CA SER A 764 34.39 1.66 -7.77
C SER A 764 34.78 0.44 -6.97
N ARG A 765 33.90 -0.57 -6.90
CA ARG A 765 34.25 -1.86 -6.26
C ARG A 765 35.51 -2.48 -6.87
N GLN A 766 35.64 -2.43 -8.20
CA GLN A 766 36.79 -3.01 -8.92
C GLN A 766 38.11 -2.33 -8.50
N GLU A 767 38.12 -1.00 -8.45
CA GLU A 767 39.30 -0.24 -8.03
C GLU A 767 39.64 -0.51 -6.56
N LEU A 768 38.65 -0.57 -5.67
CA LEU A 768 38.85 -0.93 -4.26
C LEU A 768 39.42 -2.36 -4.11
N TYR A 769 38.95 -3.31 -4.92
CA TYR A 769 39.50 -4.67 -4.93
C TYR A 769 40.99 -4.65 -5.30
N GLN A 770 41.37 -3.91 -6.34
CA GLN A 770 42.76 -3.79 -6.75
C GLN A 770 43.62 -3.08 -5.70
N ILE A 771 43.10 -2.02 -5.06
CA ILE A 771 43.80 -1.32 -3.97
C ILE A 771 44.09 -2.28 -2.82
N VAL A 772 43.07 -3.01 -2.34
CA VAL A 772 43.22 -3.96 -1.22
C VAL A 772 44.22 -5.05 -1.56
N ARG A 773 44.16 -5.59 -2.78
CA ARG A 773 45.07 -6.64 -3.26
C ARG A 773 46.52 -6.17 -3.36
N VAL A 774 46.76 -5.05 -4.05
CA VAL A 774 48.11 -4.52 -4.32
C VAL A 774 48.77 -4.00 -3.04
N LYS A 775 48.02 -3.26 -2.21
CA LYS A 775 48.53 -2.71 -0.95
C LYS A 775 48.47 -3.70 0.21
N LYS A 776 47.86 -4.89 0.01
CA LYS A 776 47.68 -5.94 1.03
C LYS A 776 46.99 -5.44 2.31
N GLN A 777 46.07 -4.48 2.15
CA GLN A 777 45.34 -3.90 3.28
C GLN A 777 44.41 -4.93 3.91
N ARG A 778 44.35 -4.98 5.24
CA ARG A 778 43.61 -6.04 5.95
C ARG A 778 42.40 -5.55 6.73
N THR A 779 42.21 -4.24 6.87
CA THR A 779 41.11 -3.70 7.68
C THR A 779 40.36 -2.58 6.95
N PHE A 780 39.07 -2.45 7.25
CA PHE A 780 38.25 -1.34 6.76
C PHE A 780 38.77 0.01 7.24
N LYS A 781 39.24 0.10 8.49
CA LYS A 781 39.82 1.32 9.05
C LYS A 781 41.03 1.78 8.23
N GLU A 782 41.95 0.87 7.92
CA GLU A 782 43.11 1.16 7.09
C GLU A 782 42.73 1.65 5.69
N LEU A 783 41.80 0.96 5.01
CA LEU A 783 41.33 1.35 3.69
C LEU A 783 40.60 2.71 3.72
N LEU A 784 39.74 2.93 4.72
CA LEU A 784 39.00 4.18 4.88
C LEU A 784 39.93 5.36 5.15
N THR A 785 40.93 5.22 6.05
CA THR A 785 41.88 6.29 6.35
C THR A 785 42.78 6.64 5.17
N THR A 786 43.13 5.68 4.33
CA THR A 786 44.06 5.89 3.21
C THR A 786 43.36 6.29 1.90
N HIS A 787 42.13 5.85 1.67
CA HIS A 787 41.43 5.95 0.39
C HIS A 787 39.96 6.36 0.47
N GLY A 788 39.47 6.76 1.66
CA GLY A 788 38.10 7.20 1.86
C GLY A 788 37.99 8.34 2.87
N GLN A 789 36.77 8.61 3.30
CA GLN A 789 36.42 9.64 4.26
C GLN A 789 35.20 9.24 5.11
N GLY A 790 34.99 9.91 6.23
CA GLY A 790 33.87 9.64 7.15
C GLY A 790 34.05 8.32 7.92
N HIS A 791 32.93 7.63 8.19
CA HIS A 791 32.87 6.41 9.03
C HIS A 791 32.23 5.21 8.30
N GLY A 792 31.90 5.38 7.02
CA GLY A 792 31.27 4.36 6.19
C GLY A 792 29.76 4.26 6.38
N CYS A 793 29.12 3.45 5.54
CA CYS A 793 27.68 3.23 5.54
C CYS A 793 27.30 1.78 5.19
N GLU A 794 26.00 1.51 5.16
CA GLU A 794 25.39 0.24 4.75
C GLU A 794 25.71 -0.21 3.31
N VAL A 795 26.32 0.67 2.51
CA VAL A 795 26.80 0.36 1.17
C VAL A 795 28.27 -0.08 1.18
N CYS A 796 29.17 0.75 1.70
CA CYS A 796 30.60 0.48 1.58
C CYS A 796 31.13 -0.55 2.59
N LYS A 797 30.57 -0.60 3.81
CA LYS A 797 31.03 -1.55 4.84
C LYS A 797 30.91 -3.02 4.36
N PRO A 798 29.74 -3.49 3.87
CA PRO A 798 29.63 -4.87 3.38
C PRO A 798 30.46 -5.13 2.11
N VAL A 799 30.62 -4.12 1.25
CA VAL A 799 31.41 -4.25 0.02
C VAL A 799 32.89 -4.45 0.34
N VAL A 800 33.45 -3.62 1.22
CA VAL A 800 34.86 -3.76 1.63
C VAL A 800 35.07 -5.06 2.39
N ALA A 801 34.15 -5.45 3.27
CA ALA A 801 34.26 -6.71 3.99
C ALA A 801 34.20 -7.92 3.04
N SER A 802 33.36 -7.88 2.00
CA SER A 802 33.36 -8.86 0.92
C SER A 802 34.69 -8.89 0.14
N ILE A 803 35.28 -7.73 -0.16
CA ILE A 803 36.59 -7.65 -0.84
C ILE A 803 37.68 -8.26 0.04
N LEU A 804 37.78 -7.86 1.30
CA LEU A 804 38.77 -8.37 2.25
C LEU A 804 38.68 -9.90 2.36
N ALA A 805 37.47 -10.44 2.50
CA ALA A 805 37.26 -11.88 2.55
C ALA A 805 37.60 -12.60 1.23
N SER A 806 37.38 -11.96 0.08
CA SER A 806 37.69 -12.55 -1.23
C SER A 806 39.19 -12.49 -1.58
N VAL A 807 39.96 -11.59 -0.94
CA VAL A 807 41.40 -11.44 -1.16
C VAL A 807 42.21 -12.24 -0.15
N HIS A 808 41.85 -12.15 1.13
CA HIS A 808 42.65 -12.74 2.22
C HIS A 808 42.12 -14.08 2.73
N ASN A 809 40.84 -14.39 2.46
CA ASN A 809 40.10 -15.53 3.01
C ASN A 809 40.05 -15.58 4.54
N ASP A 810 40.18 -14.41 5.18
CA ASP A 810 40.05 -14.27 6.62
C ASP A 810 38.60 -14.60 7.05
N MET A 811 38.45 -15.14 8.26
CA MET A 811 37.15 -15.46 8.86
C MET A 811 36.24 -14.22 8.88
N ILE A 812 35.01 -14.34 8.39
CA ILE A 812 34.12 -13.18 8.21
C ILE A 812 33.81 -12.46 9.53
N LEU A 813 33.85 -13.18 10.66
CA LEU A 813 33.64 -12.65 12.01
C LEU A 813 34.76 -11.71 12.50
N GLN A 814 35.91 -11.65 11.81
CA GLN A 814 36.94 -10.64 12.06
C GLN A 814 36.48 -9.23 11.65
N HIS A 815 35.45 -9.16 10.82
CA HIS A 815 34.86 -7.96 10.26
C HIS A 815 33.34 -7.90 10.50
N ASP A 816 32.88 -8.50 11.60
CA ASP A 816 31.47 -8.71 11.93
C ASP A 816 30.62 -7.41 11.93
N THR A 817 31.17 -6.28 12.36
CA THR A 817 30.49 -4.98 12.36
C THR A 817 30.46 -4.26 11.01
N LEU A 818 31.14 -4.80 9.99
CA LEU A 818 31.03 -4.33 8.62
C LEU A 818 29.94 -5.06 7.83
N GLN A 819 29.42 -6.16 8.39
CA GLN A 819 28.57 -7.10 7.71
C GLN A 819 27.10 -6.95 8.09
N ASP A 820 26.22 -7.40 7.20
CA ASP A 820 24.82 -7.55 7.57
C ASP A 820 24.63 -8.61 8.66
N SER A 821 23.44 -8.63 9.27
CA SER A 821 23.09 -9.59 10.32
C SER A 821 23.38 -11.05 9.93
N ASN A 822 23.36 -11.38 8.63
CA ASN A 822 23.53 -12.76 8.21
C ASN A 822 24.98 -13.23 8.38
N ASP A 823 25.93 -12.44 7.88
CA ASP A 823 27.36 -12.76 8.00
C ASP A 823 27.86 -12.51 9.44
N ARG A 824 27.28 -11.55 10.17
CA ARG A 824 27.59 -11.29 11.59
C ARG A 824 27.25 -12.47 12.52
N TYR A 825 26.16 -13.18 12.25
CA TYR A 825 25.71 -14.32 13.06
C TYR A 825 25.81 -15.66 12.33
N LEU A 826 26.53 -15.73 11.21
CA LEU A 826 26.72 -16.95 10.41
C LEU A 826 25.41 -17.73 10.16
N ALA A 827 24.29 -17.03 9.99
CA ALA A 827 22.97 -17.62 9.86
C ALA A 827 22.02 -16.65 9.14
N ASN A 828 21.07 -17.14 8.36
CA ASN A 828 20.19 -16.27 7.57
C ASN A 828 19.06 -15.72 8.45
N LEU A 829 19.00 -14.40 8.62
CA LEU A 829 17.91 -13.71 9.31
C LEU A 829 16.57 -13.99 8.62
N GLN A 830 15.58 -14.37 9.42
CA GLN A 830 14.19 -14.65 9.08
C GLN A 830 13.26 -13.62 9.75
N ARG A 831 11.94 -13.80 9.58
CA ARG A 831 10.92 -13.00 10.27
C ARG A 831 11.12 -13.02 11.80
N SER A 832 10.69 -11.96 12.47
CA SER A 832 10.72 -11.84 13.93
C SER A 832 12.12 -12.00 14.55
N GLY A 833 13.17 -11.68 13.78
CA GLY A 833 14.55 -11.78 14.28
C GLY A 833 15.09 -13.20 14.44
N LEU A 834 14.40 -14.23 13.94
CA LEU A 834 14.84 -15.63 13.97
C LEU A 834 15.87 -15.95 12.88
N TYR A 835 16.47 -17.13 12.93
CA TYR A 835 17.52 -17.57 12.03
C TYR A 835 17.26 -18.94 11.43
N SER A 836 17.85 -19.20 10.26
CA SER A 836 17.90 -20.52 9.67
C SER A 836 19.29 -21.17 9.81
N VAL A 837 19.26 -22.47 10.08
CA VAL A 837 20.41 -23.37 10.17
C VAL A 837 20.35 -24.33 8.98
N VAL A 838 21.37 -24.28 8.14
CA VAL A 838 21.43 -25.05 6.89
C VAL A 838 22.77 -25.77 6.82
N PRO A 839 22.85 -27.03 7.26
CA PRO A 839 24.06 -27.83 7.14
C PRO A 839 24.37 -28.17 5.68
N ARG A 840 25.65 -28.43 5.41
CA ARG A 840 26.11 -28.82 4.09
C ARG A 840 25.81 -30.29 3.82
N ILE A 841 25.20 -30.56 2.67
CA ILE A 841 24.92 -31.90 2.14
C ILE A 841 25.48 -31.89 0.70
N PRO A 842 26.77 -32.23 0.51
CA PRO A 842 27.41 -32.19 -0.80
C PRO A 842 26.65 -33.00 -1.84
N ALA A 843 26.40 -32.40 -3.00
CA ALA A 843 25.66 -33.02 -4.12
C ALA A 843 24.24 -33.53 -3.78
N GLY A 844 23.71 -33.23 -2.58
CA GLY A 844 22.46 -33.81 -2.09
C GLY A 844 22.58 -35.25 -1.56
N GLU A 845 23.80 -35.79 -1.41
CA GLU A 845 24.04 -37.14 -0.91
C GLU A 845 24.16 -37.15 0.61
N ILE A 846 23.33 -37.96 1.29
CA ILE A 846 23.27 -38.04 2.75
C ILE A 846 23.06 -39.48 3.20
N THR A 847 23.76 -39.89 4.27
CA THR A 847 23.57 -41.22 4.86
C THR A 847 22.30 -41.28 5.72
N PRO A 848 21.69 -42.46 5.90
CA PRO A 848 20.53 -42.61 6.78
C PRO A 848 20.77 -42.09 8.21
N GLU A 849 21.95 -42.34 8.78
CA GLU A 849 22.31 -41.91 10.15
C GLU A 849 22.33 -40.38 10.24
N LYS A 850 23.00 -39.72 9.29
CA LYS A 850 23.04 -38.25 9.22
C LYS A 850 21.64 -37.65 9.01
N LEU A 851 20.80 -38.30 8.21
CA LEU A 851 19.42 -37.87 7.99
C LEU A 851 18.57 -37.96 9.28
N ILE A 852 18.71 -39.04 10.04
CA ILE A 852 18.05 -39.21 11.34
C ILE A 852 18.51 -38.12 12.32
N THR A 853 19.82 -37.88 12.41
CA THR A 853 20.39 -36.86 13.30
C THR A 853 19.86 -35.46 13.00
N LEU A 854 19.68 -35.08 11.72
CA LEU A 854 19.04 -33.80 11.37
C LEU A 854 17.60 -33.73 11.88
N GLY A 855 16.85 -34.82 11.80
CA GLY A 855 15.49 -34.91 12.33
C GLY A 855 15.45 -34.78 13.86
N GLU A 856 16.38 -35.42 14.57
CA GLU A 856 16.49 -35.35 16.02
C GLU A 856 16.83 -33.95 16.52
N ILE A 857 17.81 -33.28 15.89
CA ILE A 857 18.19 -31.90 16.19
C ILE A 857 17.02 -30.95 15.91
N ALA A 858 16.38 -31.07 14.74
CA ALA A 858 15.22 -30.24 14.41
C ALA A 858 14.08 -30.41 15.42
N LYS A 859 13.79 -31.64 15.83
CA LYS A 859 12.77 -31.94 16.84
C LYS A 859 13.12 -31.37 18.21
N LYS A 860 14.36 -31.54 18.67
CA LYS A 860 14.86 -31.03 19.96
C LYS A 860 14.71 -29.51 20.07
N TRP A 861 15.05 -28.80 19.00
CA TRP A 861 15.07 -27.34 18.97
C TRP A 861 13.77 -26.71 18.42
N GLY A 862 12.77 -27.53 18.06
CA GLY A 862 11.48 -27.06 17.52
C GLY A 862 11.61 -26.34 16.17
N LEU A 863 12.56 -26.74 15.34
CA LEU A 863 12.87 -26.06 14.08
C LEU A 863 11.94 -26.52 12.95
N TYR A 864 11.43 -25.55 12.19
CA TYR A 864 10.70 -25.83 10.95
C TYR A 864 11.66 -26.42 9.91
N THR A 865 11.30 -27.52 9.28
CA THR A 865 12.13 -28.25 8.31
C THR A 865 11.54 -28.15 6.90
N LYS A 866 12.41 -27.93 5.91
CA LYS A 866 12.02 -27.90 4.49
C LYS A 866 13.12 -28.44 3.58
N ILE A 867 12.75 -29.34 2.68
CA ILE A 867 13.63 -29.77 1.59
C ILE A 867 13.61 -28.69 0.50
N THR A 868 14.80 -28.27 0.06
CA THR A 868 14.95 -27.20 -0.94
C THR A 868 15.36 -27.74 -2.31
N GLY A 869 15.11 -26.95 -3.36
CA GLY A 869 15.57 -27.25 -4.72
C GLY A 869 17.09 -27.26 -4.90
N GLY A 870 17.87 -26.97 -3.85
CA GLY A 870 19.33 -27.16 -3.83
C GLY A 870 19.77 -28.49 -3.23
N GLN A 871 18.83 -29.44 -3.03
CA GLN A 871 19.02 -30.73 -2.37
C GLN A 871 19.55 -30.60 -0.94
N ARG A 872 18.94 -29.71 -0.16
CA ARG A 872 19.27 -29.48 1.27
C ARG A 872 18.04 -29.54 2.14
N ILE A 873 18.28 -29.75 3.43
CA ILE A 873 17.29 -29.63 4.48
C ILE A 873 17.58 -28.31 5.20
N ASP A 874 16.69 -27.34 5.03
CA ASP A 874 16.75 -26.08 5.75
C ASP A 874 15.95 -26.20 7.05
N MET A 875 16.56 -25.81 8.16
CA MET A 875 15.94 -25.75 9.49
C MET A 875 15.76 -24.29 9.90
N PHE A 876 14.54 -23.84 10.22
CA PHE A 876 14.22 -22.43 10.53
C PHE A 876 13.66 -22.28 11.93
N GLY A 877 13.82 -21.08 12.51
CA GLY A 877 13.24 -20.75 13.81
C GLY A 877 14.22 -20.79 14.98
N ALA A 878 15.53 -20.84 14.71
CA ALA A 878 16.54 -20.73 15.75
C ALA A 878 16.65 -19.27 16.23
N ARG A 879 16.75 -19.05 17.54
CA ARG A 879 17.15 -17.77 18.12
C ARG A 879 18.67 -17.61 18.08
N VAL A 880 19.17 -16.38 18.19
CA VAL A 880 20.59 -16.08 18.00
C VAL A 880 21.48 -16.83 19.00
N GLU A 881 21.03 -16.92 20.26
CA GLU A 881 21.73 -17.59 21.35
C GLU A 881 21.73 -19.12 21.25
N GLN A 882 20.78 -19.69 20.51
CA GLN A 882 20.70 -21.14 20.28
C GLN A 882 21.68 -21.62 19.18
N LEU A 883 22.13 -20.72 18.31
CA LEU A 883 22.92 -21.10 17.14
C LEU A 883 24.20 -21.88 17.50
N PRO A 884 25.04 -21.45 18.48
CA PRO A 884 26.24 -22.21 18.83
C PRO A 884 25.96 -23.63 19.32
N GLU A 885 24.88 -23.83 20.09
CA GLU A 885 24.53 -25.15 20.63
C GLU A 885 24.00 -26.09 19.55
N ILE A 886 23.16 -25.59 18.65
CA ILE A 886 22.69 -26.35 17.48
C ILE A 886 23.89 -26.75 16.61
N TRP A 887 24.85 -25.85 16.41
CA TRP A 887 26.04 -26.14 15.60
C TRP A 887 27.04 -27.05 16.28
N ASP A 888 27.12 -27.10 17.62
CA ASP A 888 27.91 -28.13 18.32
C ASP A 888 27.41 -29.53 17.96
N GLU A 889 26.09 -29.75 18.02
CA GLU A 889 25.49 -31.05 17.69
C GLU A 889 25.69 -31.42 16.21
N LEU A 890 25.52 -30.45 15.30
CA LEU A 890 25.74 -30.65 13.87
C LEU A 890 27.20 -30.96 13.55
N VAL A 891 28.16 -30.23 14.11
CA VAL A 891 29.58 -30.44 13.88
C VAL A 891 30.04 -31.76 14.50
N ALA A 892 29.53 -32.12 15.68
CA ALA A 892 29.78 -33.43 16.29
C ALA A 892 29.28 -34.60 15.40
N ALA A 893 28.17 -34.40 14.70
CA ALA A 893 27.64 -35.34 13.70
C ALA A 893 28.37 -35.29 12.33
N GLY A 894 29.41 -34.47 12.20
CA GLY A 894 30.22 -34.36 10.99
C GLY A 894 29.55 -33.54 9.88
N PHE A 895 28.68 -32.58 10.21
CA PHE A 895 28.20 -31.56 9.27
C PHE A 895 29.08 -30.31 9.28
N GLU A 896 29.14 -29.65 8.13
CA GLU A 896 29.75 -28.34 7.97
C GLU A 896 28.68 -27.27 7.67
N SER A 897 29.07 -26.00 7.77
CA SER A 897 28.26 -24.87 7.32
C SER A 897 27.91 -24.97 5.82
N GLY A 898 26.61 -24.93 5.52
CA GLY A 898 26.12 -24.75 4.15
C GLY A 898 26.34 -23.34 3.61
N HIS A 899 26.82 -22.39 4.42
CA HIS A 899 27.01 -20.98 4.07
C HIS A 899 25.77 -20.34 3.44
N ALA A 900 24.58 -20.80 3.84
CA ALA A 900 23.30 -20.30 3.32
C ALA A 900 23.08 -18.82 3.65
N TYR A 901 23.79 -18.29 4.64
CA TYR A 901 23.81 -16.87 5.00
C TYR A 901 24.67 -16.03 4.06
N GLY A 902 25.84 -16.55 3.70
CA GLY A 902 26.86 -15.82 2.95
C GLY A 902 26.53 -15.55 1.48
N LYS A 903 27.19 -14.52 0.92
CA LYS A 903 27.40 -14.38 -0.53
C LYS A 903 28.56 -15.28 -0.96
N ALA A 904 28.30 -16.58 -0.95
CA ALA A 904 29.27 -17.63 -1.27
C ALA A 904 28.64 -18.68 -2.18
N VAL A 905 29.40 -19.73 -2.53
CA VAL A 905 28.86 -20.94 -3.16
C VAL A 905 27.96 -21.67 -2.16
N ARG A 906 26.65 -21.63 -2.43
CA ARG A 906 25.64 -22.17 -1.52
C ARG A 906 25.29 -23.62 -1.79
N THR A 907 25.19 -24.02 -3.06
CA THR A 907 24.67 -25.34 -3.45
C THR A 907 25.29 -25.81 -4.76
N VAL A 908 25.68 -27.09 -4.83
CA VAL A 908 25.92 -27.79 -6.09
C VAL A 908 24.89 -28.91 -6.20
N LYS A 909 23.88 -28.72 -7.06
CA LYS A 909 22.83 -29.72 -7.29
C LYS A 909 23.37 -30.83 -8.20
N SER A 910 23.07 -32.09 -7.92
CA SER A 910 23.43 -33.21 -8.78
C SER A 910 22.20 -34.04 -9.15
N CYS A 911 22.27 -34.76 -10.26
CA CYS A 911 21.42 -35.94 -10.44
C CYS A 911 22.19 -37.19 -10.03
N VAL A 912 21.48 -38.31 -9.91
CA VAL A 912 22.07 -39.60 -9.51
C VAL A 912 23.06 -40.21 -10.53
N GLY A 913 23.28 -39.56 -11.67
CA GLY A 913 24.35 -39.92 -12.62
C GLY A 913 24.24 -41.33 -13.19
N SER A 914 25.36 -41.83 -13.75
CA SER A 914 25.50 -43.23 -14.18
C SER A 914 25.46 -44.24 -13.02
N THR A 915 25.57 -43.77 -11.77
CA THR A 915 25.47 -44.60 -10.56
C THR A 915 24.12 -45.28 -10.43
N TRP A 916 23.02 -44.62 -10.84
CA TRP A 916 21.66 -45.17 -10.74
C TRP A 916 20.79 -44.92 -11.97
N CYS A 917 20.96 -43.81 -12.68
CA CYS A 917 20.09 -43.46 -13.79
C CYS A 917 20.44 -44.29 -15.03
N ARG A 918 19.47 -44.99 -15.60
CA ARG A 918 19.64 -45.73 -16.87
C ARG A 918 20.07 -44.87 -18.06
N PHE A 919 19.97 -43.54 -17.95
CA PHE A 919 20.40 -42.58 -18.97
C PHE A 919 21.66 -41.81 -18.56
N GLY A 920 22.23 -42.11 -17.39
CA GLY A 920 23.44 -41.47 -16.91
C GLY A 920 24.62 -41.86 -17.79
N VAL A 921 25.31 -40.86 -18.33
CA VAL A 921 26.49 -41.02 -19.18
C VAL A 921 27.75 -41.04 -18.33
N GLN A 922 27.82 -40.17 -17.32
CA GLN A 922 28.94 -40.09 -16.38
C GLN A 922 28.47 -39.95 -14.93
N ASP A 923 29.40 -40.14 -13.99
CA ASP A 923 29.15 -40.01 -12.55
C ASP A 923 29.08 -38.53 -12.15
N SER A 924 27.87 -37.98 -12.19
CA SER A 924 27.64 -36.60 -11.75
C SER A 924 27.66 -36.40 -10.24
N VAL A 925 27.51 -37.47 -9.44
CA VAL A 925 27.46 -37.33 -7.98
C VAL A 925 28.87 -37.08 -7.45
N SER A 926 29.83 -37.95 -7.80
CA SER A 926 31.23 -37.78 -7.39
C SER A 926 31.81 -36.45 -7.88
N PHE A 927 31.50 -36.07 -9.12
CA PHE A 927 31.99 -34.81 -9.66
C PHE A 927 31.33 -33.58 -8.99
N ALA A 928 30.02 -33.64 -8.68
CA ALA A 928 29.36 -32.59 -7.92
C ALA A 928 29.94 -32.43 -6.50
N ILE A 929 30.27 -33.54 -5.81
CA ILE A 929 30.92 -33.50 -4.51
C ILE A 929 32.28 -32.80 -4.65
N ARG A 930 33.09 -33.19 -5.63
CA ARG A 930 34.40 -32.56 -5.90
C ARG A 930 34.27 -31.06 -6.15
N VAL A 931 33.31 -30.63 -6.96
CA VAL A 931 33.01 -29.21 -7.23
C VAL A 931 32.58 -28.49 -5.95
N GLU A 932 31.70 -29.11 -5.15
CA GLU A 932 31.22 -28.48 -3.92
C GLU A 932 32.31 -28.34 -2.86
N GLU A 933 33.11 -29.39 -2.65
CA GLU A 933 34.22 -29.42 -1.69
C GLU A 933 35.35 -28.46 -2.09
N ARG A 934 35.58 -28.28 -3.40
CA ARG A 934 36.56 -27.29 -3.88
C ARG A 934 36.09 -25.86 -3.62
N TYR A 935 34.83 -25.54 -3.90
CA TYR A 935 34.37 -24.14 -3.91
C TYR A 935 33.60 -23.69 -2.66
N LYS A 936 33.45 -24.56 -1.65
CA LYS A 936 32.81 -24.19 -0.37
C LYS A 936 33.54 -23.01 0.30
N GLY A 937 32.76 -22.11 0.90
CA GLY A 937 33.27 -20.95 1.63
C GLY A 937 33.73 -19.77 0.77
N ILE A 938 33.99 -19.95 -0.53
CA ILE A 938 34.48 -18.87 -1.40
C ILE A 938 33.48 -17.71 -1.44
N ARG A 939 33.96 -16.54 -0.99
CA ARG A 939 33.19 -15.29 -0.97
C ARG A 939 33.18 -14.63 -2.34
N ALA A 940 32.04 -14.05 -2.67
CA ALA A 940 31.79 -13.48 -3.99
C ALA A 940 30.89 -12.24 -3.90
N PRO A 941 30.86 -11.39 -4.95
CA PRO A 941 29.97 -10.22 -5.02
C PRO A 941 28.49 -10.55 -4.78
N HIS A 942 28.08 -11.77 -5.09
CA HIS A 942 26.74 -12.29 -4.82
C HIS A 942 26.79 -13.80 -4.53
N LYS A 943 25.70 -14.37 -3.96
CA LYS A 943 25.56 -15.84 -3.77
C LYS A 943 25.63 -16.58 -5.10
N LEU A 944 26.31 -17.72 -5.12
CA LEU A 944 26.50 -18.58 -6.28
C LEU A 944 25.78 -19.93 -6.09
N LYS A 945 25.18 -20.44 -7.16
CA LYS A 945 24.62 -21.78 -7.25
C LYS A 945 25.22 -22.50 -8.46
N SER A 946 25.44 -23.80 -8.33
CA SER A 946 25.92 -24.64 -9.43
C SER A 946 25.11 -25.93 -9.51
N ALA A 947 25.26 -26.65 -10.63
CA ALA A 947 24.80 -28.03 -10.72
C ALA A 947 25.63 -28.87 -11.71
N VAL A 948 25.64 -30.18 -11.49
CA VAL A 948 26.31 -31.17 -12.34
C VAL A 948 25.26 -32.21 -12.77
N SER A 949 25.07 -32.34 -14.08
CA SER A 949 24.13 -33.29 -14.68
C SER A 949 24.89 -34.39 -15.39
N GLY A 950 24.58 -35.65 -15.06
CA GLY A 950 25.23 -36.83 -15.65
C GLY A 950 24.76 -37.17 -17.07
N CYS A 951 23.84 -36.38 -17.66
CA CYS A 951 23.46 -36.48 -19.08
C CYS A 951 22.75 -35.20 -19.55
N THR A 952 22.50 -35.12 -20.86
CA THR A 952 21.82 -33.99 -21.53
C THR A 952 20.36 -33.79 -21.15
N ARG A 953 19.73 -34.75 -20.45
CA ARG A 953 18.38 -34.57 -19.88
C ARG A 953 18.34 -33.62 -18.70
N GLU A 954 19.51 -33.29 -18.16
CA GLU A 954 19.71 -32.11 -17.32
C GLU A 954 18.86 -32.07 -16.04
N CYS A 955 18.58 -33.22 -15.41
CA CYS A 955 17.75 -33.28 -14.19
C CYS A 955 18.28 -32.41 -13.02
N ALA A 956 19.55 -32.01 -13.05
CA ALA A 956 20.14 -31.11 -12.06
C ALA A 956 19.89 -29.60 -12.34
N GLU A 957 19.26 -29.24 -13.48
CA GLU A 957 19.01 -27.86 -13.91
C GLU A 957 20.30 -27.01 -14.02
N ALA A 958 21.41 -27.60 -14.46
CA ALA A 958 22.71 -26.98 -14.68
C ALA A 958 22.67 -25.65 -15.47
N GLN A 959 21.87 -25.53 -16.51
CA GLN A 959 21.78 -24.31 -17.31
C GLN A 959 21.07 -23.17 -16.57
N SER A 960 20.32 -23.45 -15.49
CA SER A 960 19.68 -22.40 -14.68
C SER A 960 20.58 -21.82 -13.59
N LYS A 961 21.82 -22.32 -13.46
CA LYS A 961 22.75 -21.99 -12.36
C LYS A 961 23.83 -21.00 -12.81
N ASP A 962 24.52 -20.39 -11.85
CA ASP A 962 25.61 -19.44 -12.14
C ASP A 962 26.73 -20.10 -12.95
N PHE A 963 26.97 -21.40 -12.73
CA PHE A 963 27.68 -22.27 -13.65
C PHE A 963 27.15 -23.71 -13.54
N GLY A 964 27.22 -24.47 -14.63
CA GLY A 964 26.68 -25.82 -14.69
C GLY A 964 27.52 -26.72 -15.58
N LEU A 965 27.59 -28.00 -15.22
CA LEU A 965 28.35 -29.02 -15.93
C LEU A 965 27.38 -30.10 -16.42
N ILE A 966 27.45 -30.44 -17.71
CA ILE A 966 26.59 -31.46 -18.32
C ILE A 966 27.47 -32.49 -19.01
N ALA A 967 27.33 -33.75 -18.62
CA ALA A 967 28.09 -34.85 -19.19
C ALA A 967 27.72 -35.11 -20.66
N THR A 968 28.74 -35.39 -21.46
CA THR A 968 28.68 -35.94 -22.81
C THR A 968 29.43 -37.26 -22.87
N GLU A 969 29.36 -37.97 -23.99
CA GLU A 969 30.16 -39.19 -24.20
C GLU A 969 31.67 -38.93 -24.23
N LYS A 970 32.08 -37.68 -24.52
CA LYS A 970 33.48 -37.28 -24.68
C LYS A 970 34.06 -36.56 -23.46
N GLY A 971 33.22 -36.10 -22.53
CA GLY A 971 33.66 -35.29 -21.40
C GLY A 971 32.51 -34.49 -20.80
N TRP A 972 32.77 -33.22 -20.47
CA TRP A 972 31.83 -32.31 -19.83
C TRP A 972 31.69 -31.01 -20.59
N ASN A 973 30.45 -30.57 -20.78
CA ASN A 973 30.14 -29.23 -21.27
C ASN A 973 29.97 -28.29 -20.09
N LEU A 974 30.73 -27.19 -20.09
CA LEU A 974 30.67 -26.14 -19.08
C LEU A 974 29.79 -24.98 -19.57
N TYR A 975 28.74 -24.69 -18.82
CA TYR A 975 27.84 -23.56 -19.02
C TYR A 975 28.03 -22.53 -17.90
N VAL A 976 27.97 -21.24 -18.21
CA VAL A 976 28.18 -20.15 -17.25
C VAL A 976 27.13 -19.05 -17.36
N CYS A 977 26.96 -18.27 -16.28
CA CYS A 977 26.12 -17.07 -16.22
C CYS A 977 24.60 -17.30 -16.33
N GLY A 978 24.09 -18.47 -15.90
CA GLY A 978 22.65 -18.72 -15.77
C GLY A 978 22.04 -18.07 -14.52
N ASN A 979 20.70 -18.02 -14.47
CA ASN A 979 19.97 -17.46 -13.33
C ASN A 979 18.59 -18.11 -13.19
N GLY A 980 18.30 -18.71 -12.04
CA GLY A 980 16.96 -19.20 -11.66
C GLY A 980 16.18 -18.21 -10.77
N GLY A 981 16.42 -16.90 -10.91
CA GLY A 981 15.82 -15.84 -10.10
C GLY A 981 14.62 -15.14 -10.75
N ILE A 982 14.34 -13.89 -10.34
CA ILE A 982 13.20 -13.06 -10.81
C ILE A 982 13.18 -12.90 -12.34
N LYS A 983 14.37 -12.89 -12.97
CA LYS A 983 14.54 -12.92 -14.43
C LYS A 983 15.27 -14.20 -14.81
N PRO A 984 14.57 -15.32 -15.02
CA PRO A 984 15.21 -16.58 -15.36
C PRO A 984 15.98 -16.45 -16.67
N ARG A 985 17.18 -17.03 -16.73
CA ARG A 985 18.08 -16.99 -17.89
C ARG A 985 18.86 -18.29 -17.92
N HIS A 986 18.94 -18.93 -19.09
CA HIS A 986 19.86 -20.05 -19.27
C HIS A 986 21.31 -19.56 -19.33
N ALA A 987 22.20 -20.40 -18.84
CA ALA A 987 23.64 -20.23 -18.90
C ALA A 987 24.12 -20.43 -20.34
N ASP A 988 25.14 -19.68 -20.73
CA ASP A 988 25.76 -19.82 -22.04
C ASP A 988 26.80 -20.93 -22.01
N LEU A 989 26.83 -21.76 -23.06
CA LEU A 989 27.90 -22.72 -23.24
C LEU A 989 29.23 -21.96 -23.32
N LEU A 990 30.21 -22.32 -22.51
CA LEU A 990 31.54 -21.73 -22.50
C LEU A 990 32.51 -22.61 -23.31
N ALA A 991 32.59 -23.90 -22.95
CA ALA A 991 33.45 -24.90 -23.59
C ALA A 991 32.82 -26.30 -23.47
N SER A 992 33.22 -27.20 -24.37
CA SER A 992 32.64 -28.54 -24.54
C SER A 992 33.70 -29.64 -24.45
N ASP A 993 33.25 -30.87 -24.21
CA ASP A 993 34.06 -32.09 -24.24
C ASP A 993 35.32 -32.03 -23.34
N LEU A 994 35.18 -31.41 -22.17
CA LEU A 994 36.26 -31.22 -21.20
C LEU A 994 36.46 -32.46 -20.32
N SER A 995 37.69 -32.77 -19.96
CA SER A 995 37.95 -33.60 -18.78
C SER A 995 37.50 -32.89 -17.49
N GLU A 996 37.34 -33.62 -16.38
CA GLU A 996 37.01 -33.00 -15.10
C GLU A 996 38.04 -31.94 -14.66
N ASP A 997 39.32 -32.20 -14.89
CA ASP A 997 40.41 -31.29 -14.49
C ASP A 997 40.41 -30.00 -15.33
N GLU A 998 40.15 -30.11 -16.63
CA GLU A 998 39.98 -28.95 -17.52
C GLU A 998 38.74 -28.14 -17.15
N ALA A 999 37.62 -28.82 -16.83
CA ALA A 999 36.40 -28.17 -16.39
C ALA A 999 36.63 -27.39 -15.07
N ILE A 1000 37.29 -28.00 -14.08
CA ILE A 1000 37.66 -27.33 -12.83
C ILE A 1000 38.56 -26.12 -13.13
N LYS A 1001 39.57 -26.27 -13.99
CA LYS A 1001 40.47 -25.17 -14.35
C LYS A 1001 39.73 -23.98 -14.97
N LEU A 1002 38.76 -24.22 -15.85
CA LEU A 1002 37.96 -23.15 -16.45
C LEU A 1002 36.98 -22.52 -15.45
N VAL A 1003 36.36 -23.32 -14.58
CA VAL A 1003 35.52 -22.79 -13.48
C VAL A 1003 36.36 -21.94 -12.53
N ASP A 1004 37.60 -22.33 -12.26
CA ASP A 1004 38.51 -21.59 -11.40
C ASP A 1004 38.75 -20.16 -11.94
N ARG A 1005 39.12 -20.09 -13.22
CA ARG A 1005 39.34 -18.82 -13.94
C ARG A 1005 38.07 -17.98 -13.99
N PHE A 1006 36.93 -18.60 -14.29
CA PHE A 1006 35.62 -17.93 -14.35
C PHE A 1006 35.26 -17.29 -13.01
N LEU A 1007 35.33 -18.06 -11.91
CA LEU A 1007 34.95 -17.58 -10.58
C LEU A 1007 35.86 -16.42 -10.14
N MET A 1008 37.18 -16.53 -10.29
CA MET A 1008 38.08 -15.45 -9.90
C MET A 1008 37.93 -14.22 -10.78
N PHE A 1009 37.74 -14.39 -12.09
CA PHE A 1009 37.53 -13.25 -12.97
C PHE A 1009 36.23 -12.51 -12.62
N TYR A 1010 35.14 -13.24 -12.33
CA TYR A 1010 33.90 -12.66 -11.81
C TYR A 1010 34.08 -11.96 -10.46
N ILE A 1011 34.78 -12.57 -9.49
CA ILE A 1011 35.03 -11.98 -8.17
C ILE A 1011 35.79 -10.65 -8.28
N ARG A 1012 36.79 -10.59 -9.16
CA ARG A 1012 37.63 -9.41 -9.42
C ARG A 1012 36.86 -8.29 -10.11
N THR A 1013 35.99 -8.62 -11.06
CA THR A 1013 35.44 -7.63 -12.01
C THR A 1013 33.96 -7.30 -11.80
N ALA A 1014 33.16 -8.12 -11.12
CA ALA A 1014 31.75 -7.79 -10.95
C ALA A 1014 31.53 -6.65 -9.95
N ASP A 1015 30.46 -5.89 -10.15
CA ASP A 1015 30.05 -4.82 -9.24
C ASP A 1015 29.33 -5.40 -8.01
N ARG A 1016 29.08 -4.58 -6.98
CA ARG A 1016 28.42 -5.00 -5.73
C ARG A 1016 27.07 -5.67 -6.01
N LEU A 1017 26.78 -6.76 -5.30
CA LEU A 1017 25.50 -7.48 -5.37
C LEU A 1017 25.06 -7.87 -6.80
N THR A 1018 26.00 -8.01 -7.74
CA THR A 1018 25.70 -8.31 -9.14
C THR A 1018 25.75 -9.82 -9.39
N ARG A 1019 24.71 -10.39 -9.99
CA ARG A 1019 24.67 -11.80 -10.44
C ARG A 1019 25.61 -12.04 -11.62
N THR A 1020 26.10 -13.27 -11.79
CA THR A 1020 26.94 -13.68 -12.93
C THR A 1020 26.28 -13.37 -14.28
N SER A 1021 24.97 -13.66 -14.41
CA SER A 1021 24.17 -13.32 -15.60
C SER A 1021 24.22 -11.83 -15.95
N THR A 1022 23.89 -10.96 -14.99
CA THR A 1022 23.88 -9.51 -15.19
C THR A 1022 25.27 -8.93 -15.39
N TRP A 1023 26.30 -9.57 -14.81
CA TRP A 1023 27.69 -9.20 -15.05
C TRP A 1023 28.10 -9.49 -16.49
N LEU A 1024 27.74 -10.66 -17.04
CA LEU A 1024 27.99 -11.00 -18.44
C LEU A 1024 27.22 -10.10 -19.40
N ASP A 1025 25.95 -9.80 -19.12
CA ASP A 1025 25.12 -8.93 -19.97
C ASP A 1025 25.68 -7.49 -20.06
N LYS A 1026 26.45 -7.05 -19.05
CA LYS A 1026 27.12 -5.74 -19.02
C LYS A 1026 28.55 -5.77 -19.57
N MET A 1027 29.09 -6.94 -19.88
CA MET A 1027 30.44 -7.09 -20.39
C MET A 1027 30.47 -6.79 -21.88
N ASP A 1028 31.32 -5.84 -22.29
CA ASP A 1028 31.54 -5.55 -23.71
C ASP A 1028 32.10 -6.80 -24.42
N GLY A 1029 31.44 -7.24 -25.47
CA GLY A 1029 31.77 -8.50 -26.18
C GLY A 1029 31.20 -9.78 -25.52
N GLY A 1030 30.51 -9.67 -24.38
CA GLY A 1030 29.74 -10.75 -23.75
C GLY A 1030 30.53 -12.05 -23.55
N ILE A 1031 29.91 -13.18 -23.90
CA ILE A 1031 30.53 -14.51 -23.76
C ILE A 1031 31.80 -14.67 -24.60
N GLN A 1032 31.90 -13.98 -25.75
CA GLN A 1032 33.07 -14.07 -26.61
C GLN A 1032 34.29 -13.41 -25.96
N HIS A 1033 34.10 -12.23 -25.39
CA HIS A 1033 35.18 -11.58 -24.63
C HIS A 1033 35.58 -12.41 -23.41
N LEU A 1034 34.61 -13.00 -22.70
CA LEU A 1034 34.91 -13.89 -21.59
C LEU A 1034 35.81 -15.06 -22.05
N ARG A 1035 35.47 -15.73 -23.16
CA ARG A 1035 36.32 -16.81 -23.75
C ARG A 1035 37.73 -16.35 -24.04
N GLU A 1036 37.88 -15.21 -24.72
CA GLU A 1036 39.20 -14.66 -25.04
C GLU A 1036 40.07 -14.46 -23.78
N VAL A 1037 39.45 -14.05 -22.68
CA VAL A 1037 40.17 -13.81 -21.42
C VAL A 1037 40.50 -15.10 -20.68
N ILE A 1038 39.52 -16.01 -20.51
CA ILE A 1038 39.69 -17.18 -19.61
C ILE A 1038 40.06 -18.48 -20.33
N ILE A 1039 39.93 -18.56 -21.66
CA ILE A 1039 40.37 -19.70 -22.46
C ILE A 1039 41.65 -19.33 -23.19
N ASP A 1040 41.63 -18.28 -24.01
CA ASP A 1040 42.75 -17.90 -24.88
C ASP A 1040 43.83 -17.09 -24.15
N ASP A 1041 43.62 -16.80 -22.86
CA ASP A 1041 44.51 -16.03 -21.99
C ASP A 1041 44.97 -14.70 -22.62
N LYS A 1042 44.07 -14.01 -23.32
CA LYS A 1042 44.37 -12.77 -24.06
C LYS A 1042 44.99 -11.67 -23.18
N LEU A 1043 44.75 -11.72 -21.87
CA LEU A 1043 45.31 -10.77 -20.89
C LEU A 1043 46.55 -11.29 -20.16
N GLY A 1044 46.94 -12.56 -20.32
CA GLY A 1044 48.07 -13.17 -19.62
C GLY A 1044 47.88 -13.32 -18.10
N ILE A 1045 46.63 -13.47 -17.64
CA ILE A 1045 46.27 -13.49 -16.21
C ILE A 1045 45.76 -14.85 -15.72
N CYS A 1046 45.57 -15.84 -16.61
CA CYS A 1046 44.93 -17.10 -16.23
C CYS A 1046 45.68 -17.85 -15.11
N ALA A 1047 47.02 -17.92 -15.18
CA ALA A 1047 47.82 -18.57 -14.15
C ALA A 1047 47.67 -17.86 -12.77
N GLU A 1048 47.56 -16.54 -12.78
CA GLU A 1048 47.33 -15.75 -11.57
C GLU A 1048 45.92 -15.96 -11.00
N LEU A 1049 44.90 -16.08 -11.86
CA LEU A 1049 43.54 -16.41 -11.43
C LEU A 1049 43.46 -17.79 -10.77
N GLU A 1050 44.14 -18.79 -11.36
CA GLU A 1050 44.23 -20.14 -10.82
C GLU A 1050 44.94 -20.16 -9.46
N GLN A 1051 46.07 -19.43 -9.33
CA GLN A 1051 46.82 -19.34 -8.08
C GLN A 1051 46.02 -18.66 -6.96
N ASP A 1052 45.34 -17.54 -7.27
CA ASP A 1052 44.51 -16.84 -6.29
C ASP A 1052 43.37 -17.74 -5.79
N LEU A 1053 42.70 -18.47 -6.69
CA LEU A 1053 41.65 -19.38 -6.26
C LEU A 1053 42.20 -20.54 -5.43
N GLN A 1054 43.33 -21.11 -5.84
CA GLN A 1054 43.97 -22.19 -5.10
C GLN A 1054 44.36 -21.75 -3.68
N TYR A 1055 44.75 -20.48 -3.49
CA TYR A 1055 44.92 -19.88 -2.17
C TYR A 1055 43.62 -19.89 -1.37
N LEU A 1056 42.48 -19.47 -1.95
CA LEU A 1056 41.18 -19.51 -1.26
C LEU A 1056 40.74 -20.94 -0.90
N VAL A 1057 40.97 -21.91 -1.78
CA VAL A 1057 40.67 -23.32 -1.53
C VAL A 1057 41.54 -23.88 -0.39
N SER A 1058 42.84 -23.64 -0.42
CA SER A 1058 43.79 -24.19 0.55
C SER A 1058 43.69 -23.57 1.95
N THR A 1059 43.12 -22.38 2.07
CA THR A 1059 42.97 -21.66 3.35
C THR A 1059 41.57 -21.76 3.95
N PHE A 1060 40.65 -22.49 3.30
CA PHE A 1060 39.28 -22.65 3.79
C PHE A 1060 39.24 -23.25 5.20
N LYS A 1061 38.38 -22.67 6.05
CA LYS A 1061 38.00 -23.21 7.36
C LYS A 1061 36.49 -23.12 7.52
N CYS A 1062 35.88 -24.13 8.13
CA CYS A 1062 34.46 -24.08 8.43
C CYS A 1062 34.19 -23.04 9.52
N GLU A 1063 33.46 -21.98 9.19
CA GLU A 1063 33.26 -20.84 10.08
C GLU A 1063 32.57 -21.22 11.40
N TRP A 1064 31.60 -22.13 11.35
CA TRP A 1064 30.93 -22.62 12.54
C TRP A 1064 31.84 -23.49 13.40
N ALA A 1065 32.62 -24.40 12.80
CA ALA A 1065 33.56 -25.24 13.54
C ALA A 1065 34.66 -24.41 14.26
N GLU A 1066 35.08 -23.30 13.66
CA GLU A 1066 36.04 -22.37 14.28
C GLU A 1066 35.40 -21.43 15.31
N THR A 1067 34.11 -21.16 15.18
CA THR A 1067 33.34 -20.32 16.12
C THR A 1067 33.07 -21.08 17.40
N ILE A 1068 32.64 -22.34 17.32
CA ILE A 1068 32.31 -23.17 18.49
C ILE A 1068 33.51 -23.53 19.36
N LYS A 1069 34.74 -23.50 18.82
CA LYS A 1069 35.98 -23.77 19.56
C LYS A 1069 36.51 -22.54 20.32
N ASP A 1070 36.06 -21.34 19.97
CA ASP A 1070 36.57 -20.08 20.50
C ASP A 1070 35.54 -19.43 21.45
N PRO A 1071 35.76 -19.46 22.77
CA PRO A 1071 34.83 -18.90 23.75
C PRO A 1071 34.50 -17.42 23.51
N ALA A 1072 35.46 -16.63 23.03
CA ALA A 1072 35.25 -15.20 22.77
C ALA A 1072 34.34 -14.97 21.56
N ARG A 1073 34.39 -15.85 20.56
CA ARG A 1073 33.45 -15.80 19.42
C ARG A 1073 32.06 -16.31 19.81
N ARG A 1074 31.98 -17.39 20.60
CA ARG A 1074 30.70 -17.90 21.12
C ARG A 1074 29.94 -16.84 21.93
N ALA A 1075 30.65 -16.08 22.76
CA ALA A 1075 30.05 -15.03 23.59
C ALA A 1075 29.34 -13.91 22.77
N LYS A 1076 29.63 -13.78 21.47
CA LYS A 1076 28.96 -12.81 20.58
C LYS A 1076 27.52 -13.20 20.22
N PHE A 1077 27.15 -14.47 20.37
CA PHE A 1077 25.84 -15.01 20.03
C PHE A 1077 24.90 -14.88 21.22
N ARG A 1078 24.57 -13.63 21.57
CA ARG A 1078 23.61 -13.31 22.62
C ARG A 1078 22.63 -12.26 22.12
N HIS A 1079 21.40 -12.33 22.60
CA HIS A 1079 20.39 -11.34 22.25
C HIS A 1079 20.54 -10.06 23.07
N PHE A 1080 20.59 -10.20 24.40
CA PHE A 1080 20.75 -9.10 25.34
C PHE A 1080 22.16 -9.02 25.92
N ALA A 1081 22.62 -7.80 26.21
CA ALA A 1081 23.90 -7.57 26.85
C ALA A 1081 23.86 -7.78 28.38
N ASN A 1082 22.69 -7.55 29.00
CA ASN A 1082 22.54 -7.41 30.45
C ASN A 1082 21.73 -8.53 31.13
N THR A 1083 21.18 -9.47 30.36
CA THR A 1083 20.45 -10.65 30.87
C THR A 1083 20.71 -11.85 29.95
N GLY A 1084 20.57 -13.06 30.49
CA GLY A 1084 20.61 -14.33 29.74
C GLY A 1084 19.22 -14.78 29.25
N GLU A 1085 18.19 -13.98 29.46
CA GLU A 1085 16.83 -14.28 29.01
C GLU A 1085 16.71 -14.37 27.48
N ALA A 1086 15.79 -15.21 27.02
CA ALA A 1086 15.40 -15.30 25.62
C ALA A 1086 14.54 -14.10 25.21
N ASP A 1087 14.47 -13.87 23.90
CA ASP A 1087 13.54 -12.91 23.31
C ASP A 1087 12.09 -13.44 23.41
N ASP A 1088 11.34 -12.94 24.40
CA ASP A 1088 9.93 -13.28 24.67
C ASP A 1088 8.94 -12.58 23.72
N THR A 1089 9.45 -11.72 22.83
CA THR A 1089 8.66 -10.97 21.84
C THR A 1089 8.38 -11.79 20.58
N ILE A 1090 9.05 -12.94 20.42
CA ILE A 1090 8.93 -13.82 19.27
C ILE A 1090 7.71 -14.73 19.45
N GLU A 1091 6.65 -14.44 18.71
CA GLU A 1091 5.45 -15.28 18.67
C GLU A 1091 5.54 -16.34 17.57
N LEU A 1092 5.39 -17.61 17.97
CA LEU A 1092 5.36 -18.77 17.07
C LEU A 1092 3.94 -19.36 17.06
N VAL A 1093 3.48 -19.78 15.88
CA VAL A 1093 2.21 -20.47 15.67
C VAL A 1093 2.45 -21.85 15.05
N ASP A 1094 1.62 -22.82 15.40
CA ASP A 1094 1.66 -24.16 14.82
C ASP A 1094 0.82 -24.21 13.53
N GLU A 1095 1.44 -24.61 12.42
CA GLU A 1095 0.80 -24.72 11.12
C GLU A 1095 1.37 -25.93 10.35
N ARG A 1096 0.49 -26.79 9.82
CA ARG A 1096 0.88 -28.04 9.12
C ARG A 1096 1.82 -28.93 9.95
N GLY A 1097 1.62 -28.98 11.26
CA GLY A 1097 2.42 -29.81 12.18
C GLY A 1097 3.85 -29.29 12.41
N GLN A 1098 4.15 -28.04 12.05
CA GLN A 1098 5.43 -27.39 12.31
C GLN A 1098 5.22 -25.98 12.88
N ARG A 1099 6.19 -25.48 13.65
CA ARG A 1099 6.17 -24.11 14.19
C ARG A 1099 6.66 -23.11 13.16
N ARG A 1100 5.98 -21.98 13.02
CA ARG A 1100 6.45 -20.83 12.23
C ARG A 1100 6.23 -19.52 12.98
N PRO A 1101 6.94 -18.44 12.63
CA PRO A 1101 6.62 -17.12 13.16
C PRO A 1101 5.19 -16.73 12.81
N ARG A 1102 4.53 -16.02 13.73
CA ARG A 1102 3.23 -15.37 13.46
C ARG A 1102 3.37 -14.43 12.26
N ASP A 1103 2.27 -14.24 11.53
CA ASP A 1103 2.25 -13.31 10.41
C ASP A 1103 2.40 -11.86 10.89
N TRP A 1104 2.95 -11.01 10.02
CA TRP A 1104 3.08 -9.59 10.33
C TRP A 1104 1.70 -8.94 10.36
N GLU A 1105 1.29 -8.44 11.53
CA GLU A 1105 0.17 -7.52 11.64
C GLU A 1105 0.69 -6.09 11.44
N LYS A 1106 0.16 -5.35 10.47
CA LYS A 1106 0.47 -3.91 10.34
C LYS A 1106 -0.14 -3.18 11.52
N LEU A 1107 0.68 -2.92 12.55
CA LEU A 1107 0.28 -2.07 13.66
C LEU A 1107 0.09 -0.62 13.18
N PRO A 1108 -0.97 0.08 13.63
CA PRO A 1108 -1.14 1.49 13.33
C PRO A 1108 0.05 2.29 13.87
N ALA A 1109 0.52 3.28 13.08
CA ALA A 1109 1.60 4.15 13.50
C ALA A 1109 1.24 4.82 14.84
N PRO A 1110 2.16 4.86 15.83
CA PRO A 1110 1.89 5.56 17.08
C PRO A 1110 1.54 7.03 16.78
N PRO A 1111 0.53 7.60 17.45
CA PRO A 1111 0.06 8.94 17.16
C PRO A 1111 1.20 9.97 17.32
N ALA A 1112 1.28 10.92 16.38
CA ALA A 1112 2.24 12.01 16.46
C ALA A 1112 2.01 12.81 17.75
N ILE A 1113 3.05 12.96 18.57
CA ILE A 1113 3.02 13.77 19.79
C ILE A 1113 2.92 15.25 19.37
N ARG A 1114 1.69 15.78 19.33
CA ARG A 1114 1.38 17.12 18.79
C ARG A 1114 1.45 18.25 19.81
N ASP A 1115 1.60 17.97 21.10
CA ASP A 1115 1.74 19.02 22.12
C ASP A 1115 2.83 18.68 23.15
N ARG A 1116 3.88 19.49 23.20
CA ARG A 1116 5.01 19.36 24.15
C ARG A 1116 4.72 20.00 25.51
N ARG A 1117 3.61 20.72 25.67
CA ARG A 1117 3.32 21.53 26.87
C ARG A 1117 2.62 20.77 28.00
N HIS A 1118 2.16 19.54 27.76
CA HIS A 1118 1.44 18.70 28.73
C HIS A 1118 1.96 17.27 28.82
N LEU A 1119 3.16 17.00 28.31
CA LEU A 1119 3.83 15.75 28.68
C LEU A 1119 4.09 15.83 30.19
N PRO A 1120 3.76 14.79 30.99
CA PRO A 1120 4.30 14.71 32.33
C PRO A 1120 5.81 14.95 32.23
N LEU A 1121 6.39 15.67 33.18
CA LEU A 1121 7.83 15.62 33.37
C LEU A 1121 8.14 14.16 33.67
N ILE A 1122 8.38 13.39 32.61
CA ILE A 1122 8.79 12.00 32.68
C ILE A 1122 10.10 12.07 33.43
N THR A 1123 10.07 11.63 34.68
CA THR A 1123 11.23 11.72 35.55
C THR A 1123 12.18 10.63 35.09
N THR A 1124 13.25 11.05 34.46
CA THR A 1124 14.31 10.16 33.99
C THR A 1124 15.37 10.01 35.07
N GLN A 1125 16.01 8.86 35.08
CA GLN A 1125 17.17 8.58 35.91
C GLN A 1125 18.26 7.92 35.07
N TRP A 1126 19.51 8.10 35.48
CA TRP A 1126 20.63 7.40 34.87
C TRP A 1126 20.68 5.95 35.39
N VAL A 1127 20.31 5.00 34.54
CA VAL A 1127 20.32 3.58 34.85
C VAL A 1127 21.57 2.95 34.26
N LYS A 1128 22.34 2.21 35.06
CA LYS A 1128 23.44 1.39 34.56
C LYS A 1128 22.86 0.21 33.78
N VAL A 1129 23.21 0.09 32.50
CA VAL A 1129 22.65 -0.94 31.61
C VAL A 1129 23.65 -1.99 31.13
N ALA A 1130 24.94 -1.67 31.03
CA ALA A 1130 25.96 -2.57 30.51
C ALA A 1130 27.38 -2.14 30.94
N SER A 1131 28.37 -3.01 30.76
CA SER A 1131 29.79 -2.62 30.69
C SER A 1131 30.15 -2.16 29.28
N ILE A 1132 31.25 -1.41 29.11
CA ILE A 1132 31.79 -1.09 27.77
C ILE A 1132 32.11 -2.36 26.98
N ASP A 1133 32.66 -3.37 27.65
CA ASP A 1133 33.07 -4.65 27.05
C ASP A 1133 31.87 -5.46 26.54
N ASP A 1134 30.65 -5.13 26.99
CA ASP A 1134 29.46 -5.81 26.56
C ASP A 1134 28.97 -5.38 25.16
N VAL A 1135 29.41 -4.22 24.68
CA VAL A 1135 28.93 -3.61 23.44
C VAL A 1135 30.04 -3.62 22.39
N PRO A 1136 29.83 -4.29 21.24
CA PRO A 1136 30.88 -4.42 20.24
C PRO A 1136 31.27 -3.05 19.67
N PRO A 1137 32.57 -2.76 19.53
CA PRO A 1137 33.03 -1.52 18.89
C PRO A 1137 32.56 -1.48 17.44
N GLU A 1138 32.08 -0.32 16.98
CA GLU A 1138 31.46 -0.13 15.66
C GLU A 1138 30.16 -0.92 15.45
N GLY A 1139 29.52 -1.38 16.52
CA GLY A 1139 28.29 -2.17 16.47
C GLY A 1139 27.29 -1.82 17.57
N GLY A 1140 26.25 -2.64 17.65
CA GLY A 1140 25.24 -2.54 18.70
C GLY A 1140 24.80 -3.89 19.26
N ILE A 1141 24.09 -3.82 20.38
CA ILE A 1141 23.51 -4.94 21.11
C ILE A 1141 22.20 -4.50 21.79
N ALA A 1142 21.26 -5.41 21.99
CA ALA A 1142 20.02 -5.09 22.68
C ALA A 1142 20.24 -5.14 24.20
N ILE A 1143 19.47 -4.33 24.92
CA ILE A 1143 19.37 -4.28 26.37
C ILE A 1143 17.92 -4.50 26.74
N LYS A 1144 17.65 -5.31 27.76
CA LYS A 1144 16.32 -5.47 28.35
C LYS A 1144 16.18 -4.56 29.56
N TYR A 1145 15.12 -3.76 29.64
CA TYR A 1145 14.81 -2.89 30.78
C TYR A 1145 13.30 -2.93 31.05
N GLY A 1146 12.90 -3.54 32.17
CA GLY A 1146 11.56 -4.13 32.29
C GLY A 1146 11.33 -5.13 31.16
N GLN A 1147 10.22 -5.01 30.47
CA GLN A 1147 9.92 -5.77 29.26
C GLN A 1147 10.49 -5.11 27.98
N ALA A 1148 10.86 -3.82 28.04
CA ALA A 1148 11.23 -3.06 26.85
C ALA A 1148 12.64 -3.41 26.34
N GLN A 1149 12.80 -3.37 25.01
CA GLN A 1149 14.10 -3.60 24.37
C GLN A 1149 14.69 -2.32 23.80
N ILE A 1150 15.93 -2.01 24.19
CA ILE A 1150 16.67 -0.82 23.74
C ILE A 1150 17.92 -1.28 23.00
N ALA A 1151 18.15 -0.74 21.80
CA ALA A 1151 19.38 -0.94 21.06
C ALA A 1151 20.44 0.05 21.53
N LEU A 1152 21.57 -0.47 22.03
CA LEU A 1152 22.73 0.29 22.48
C LEU A 1152 23.87 0.12 21.48
N TYR A 1153 24.51 1.22 21.08
CA TYR A 1153 25.58 1.25 20.07
C TYR A 1153 26.84 1.93 20.59
N ASN A 1154 27.99 1.34 20.26
CA ASN A 1154 29.32 1.89 20.50
C ASN A 1154 29.92 2.39 19.18
N PHE A 1155 29.82 3.69 18.92
CA PHE A 1155 30.40 4.31 17.72
C PHE A 1155 31.86 4.71 17.98
N ALA A 1156 32.70 3.68 18.20
CA ALA A 1156 34.07 3.79 18.68
C ALA A 1156 34.95 4.74 17.84
N SER A 1157 34.81 4.75 16.51
CA SER A 1157 35.57 5.62 15.61
C SER A 1157 35.22 7.11 15.74
N ARG A 1158 34.08 7.43 16.36
CA ARG A 1158 33.68 8.79 16.74
C ARG A 1158 33.91 9.08 18.23
N GLY A 1159 34.21 8.08 19.03
CA GLY A 1159 34.23 8.20 20.49
C GLY A 1159 32.85 8.51 21.09
N GLU A 1160 31.77 8.14 20.39
CA GLU A 1160 30.39 8.49 20.75
C GLU A 1160 29.57 7.22 21.04
N TRP A 1161 28.56 7.35 21.90
CA TRP A 1161 27.64 6.28 22.26
C TRP A 1161 26.20 6.70 21.98
N TYR A 1162 25.39 5.76 21.51
CA TYR A 1162 24.02 6.03 21.10
C TYR A 1162 23.09 4.93 21.58
N ALA A 1163 21.84 5.30 21.88
CA ALA A 1163 20.80 4.33 22.18
C ALA A 1163 19.48 4.74 21.51
N CYS A 1164 18.74 3.75 21.03
CA CYS A 1164 17.39 3.93 20.51
C CYS A 1164 16.51 2.72 20.83
N GLN A 1165 15.21 2.80 20.59
CA GLN A 1165 14.34 1.62 20.67
C GLN A 1165 14.87 0.50 19.77
N ASN A 1166 14.80 -0.76 20.20
CA ASN A 1166 15.23 -1.89 19.37
C ASN A 1166 14.23 -2.22 18.24
N GLN A 1167 12.97 -1.83 18.43
CA GLN A 1167 11.89 -2.07 17.48
C GLN A 1167 12.02 -1.20 16.22
N CYS A 1168 12.03 -1.83 15.06
CA CYS A 1168 11.96 -1.12 13.78
C CYS A 1168 10.51 -0.68 13.50
N PRO A 1169 10.23 0.63 13.36
CA PRO A 1169 8.86 1.14 13.20
C PRO A 1169 8.22 0.81 11.84
N HIS A 1170 8.92 0.11 10.96
CA HIS A 1170 8.40 -0.29 9.64
C HIS A 1170 7.51 -1.54 9.70
N MET A 1171 7.95 -2.59 10.40
CA MET A 1171 7.20 -3.87 10.56
C MET A 1171 7.23 -4.37 12.01
N SER A 1172 7.58 -3.50 12.96
CA SER A 1172 7.58 -3.77 14.41
C SER A 1172 8.50 -4.90 14.91
N ASP A 1173 9.47 -5.35 14.11
CA ASP A 1173 10.46 -6.36 14.52
C ASP A 1173 11.58 -5.76 15.41
N MET A 1174 12.01 -6.51 16.44
CA MET A 1174 13.05 -6.13 17.44
C MET A 1174 14.49 -6.33 16.94
N VAL A 1175 14.85 -5.66 15.84
CA VAL A 1175 16.09 -5.97 15.09
C VAL A 1175 17.11 -4.82 14.97
N LEU A 1176 16.81 -3.61 15.46
CA LEU A 1176 17.68 -2.44 15.21
C LEU A 1176 19.07 -2.56 15.83
N ALA A 1177 19.21 -3.18 17.01
CA ALA A 1177 20.49 -3.45 17.66
C ALA A 1177 21.48 -4.23 16.78
N ARG A 1178 20.97 -4.99 15.81
CA ARG A 1178 21.75 -5.78 14.85
C ARG A 1178 22.06 -4.99 13.56
N GLY A 1179 21.66 -3.73 13.49
CA GLY A 1179 21.84 -2.85 12.35
C GLY A 1179 23.28 -2.39 12.16
N LEU A 1180 23.59 -1.99 10.93
CA LEU A 1180 24.88 -1.39 10.58
C LEU A 1180 24.88 0.08 10.97
N ILE A 1181 25.78 0.48 11.86
CA ILE A 1181 26.01 1.88 12.17
C ILE A 1181 27.01 2.51 11.20
N GLY A 1182 26.88 3.79 10.96
CA GLY A 1182 27.72 4.56 10.06
C GLY A 1182 27.31 6.01 10.04
N ASP A 1183 27.66 6.74 8.99
CA ASP A 1183 27.21 8.10 8.80
C ASP A 1183 26.64 8.35 7.41
N GLU A 1184 25.80 9.37 7.32
CA GLU A 1184 25.33 9.96 6.07
C GLU A 1184 25.46 11.48 6.17
N LYS A 1185 26.35 12.07 5.37
CA LYS A 1185 26.73 13.48 5.44
C LYS A 1185 27.14 13.90 6.85
N GLY A 1186 27.86 13.02 7.56
CA GLY A 1186 28.31 13.23 8.94
C GLY A 1186 27.24 13.02 10.02
N VAL A 1187 25.98 12.75 9.64
CA VAL A 1187 24.92 12.39 10.59
C VAL A 1187 25.08 10.92 10.96
N PRO A 1188 25.30 10.57 12.24
CA PRO A 1188 25.42 9.18 12.65
C PRO A 1188 24.07 8.49 12.49
N LYS A 1189 24.07 7.30 11.88
CA LYS A 1189 22.87 6.54 11.55
C LYS A 1189 23.01 5.06 11.85
N VAL A 1190 21.88 4.39 11.95
CA VAL A 1190 21.76 2.93 11.91
C VAL A 1190 20.87 2.51 10.74
N ALA A 1191 21.33 1.53 9.97
CA ALA A 1191 20.53 0.88 8.94
C ALA A 1191 19.87 -0.39 9.51
N CYS A 1192 18.55 -0.46 9.45
CA CYS A 1192 17.79 -1.63 9.87
C CYS A 1192 18.27 -2.87 9.07
N PRO A 1193 18.65 -3.97 9.75
CA PRO A 1193 19.24 -5.12 9.06
C PRO A 1193 18.24 -5.86 8.17
N GLN A 1194 16.95 -5.79 8.51
CA GLN A 1194 15.87 -6.49 7.81
C GLN A 1194 15.23 -5.62 6.73
N HIS A 1195 14.86 -4.38 7.06
CA HIS A 1195 14.07 -3.50 6.20
C HIS A 1195 14.88 -2.45 5.43
N LYS A 1196 16.18 -2.34 5.72
CA LYS A 1196 17.13 -1.40 5.08
C LYS A 1196 16.78 0.09 5.20
N LYS A 1197 15.81 0.44 6.05
CA LYS A 1197 15.53 1.83 6.45
C LYS A 1197 16.64 2.36 7.34
N THR A 1198 17.03 3.60 7.14
CA THR A 1198 18.10 4.28 7.88
C THR A 1198 17.52 5.29 8.87
N PHE A 1199 18.03 5.30 10.10
CA PHE A 1199 17.57 6.19 11.16
C PHE A 1199 18.75 6.96 11.76
N SER A 1200 18.57 8.26 11.98
CA SER A 1200 19.52 9.09 12.72
C SER A 1200 19.64 8.61 14.16
N LEU A 1201 20.85 8.27 14.61
CA LEU A 1201 21.12 7.89 15.99
C LEU A 1201 21.03 9.08 16.95
N LYS A 1202 21.10 10.32 16.44
CA LYS A 1202 20.92 11.55 17.22
C LYS A 1202 19.46 11.93 17.40
N THR A 1203 18.70 12.00 16.30
CA THR A 1203 17.34 12.58 16.30
C THR A 1203 16.24 11.51 16.21
N GLY A 1204 16.60 10.29 15.82
CA GLY A 1204 15.67 9.19 15.57
C GLY A 1204 14.94 9.27 14.23
N GLU A 1205 15.15 10.32 13.45
CA GLU A 1205 14.43 10.54 12.19
C GLU A 1205 14.87 9.54 11.11
N CYS A 1206 13.91 9.08 10.31
CA CYS A 1206 14.19 8.27 9.13
C CYS A 1206 14.89 9.12 8.06
N LEU A 1207 16.08 8.68 7.66
CA LEU A 1207 16.88 9.33 6.61
C LEU A 1207 16.51 8.82 5.21
N SER A 1208 15.74 7.73 5.12
CA SER A 1208 15.32 7.12 3.85
C SER A 1208 14.11 7.82 3.17
N GLY A 1209 13.57 8.88 3.77
CA GLY A 1209 12.48 9.70 3.20
C GLY A 1209 11.06 9.32 3.63
N ASP A 1210 10.88 8.27 4.43
CA ASP A 1210 9.59 7.91 5.02
C ASP A 1210 9.30 8.73 6.29
N GLN A 1211 8.03 8.97 6.63
CA GLN A 1211 7.63 9.60 7.89
C GLN A 1211 7.69 8.64 9.09
N LEU A 1212 8.82 7.94 9.26
CA LEU A 1212 9.09 7.03 10.37
C LEU A 1212 10.08 7.67 11.36
N LYS A 1213 9.96 7.33 12.63
CA LYS A 1213 10.86 7.82 13.68
C LYS A 1213 11.09 6.76 14.74
N VAL A 1214 12.33 6.61 15.17
CA VAL A 1214 12.71 5.80 16.34
C VAL A 1214 12.93 6.72 17.55
N ARG A 1215 12.59 6.25 18.74
CA ARG A 1215 12.91 6.95 19.99
C ARG A 1215 14.40 6.78 20.30
N THR A 1216 15.08 7.88 20.61
CA THR A 1216 16.49 7.88 21.04
C THR A 1216 16.61 8.18 22.54
N PHE A 1217 17.67 7.68 23.16
CA PHE A 1217 17.93 7.84 24.59
C PHE A 1217 19.34 8.41 24.82
N PRO A 1218 19.52 9.38 25.72
CA PRO A 1218 20.84 9.86 26.11
C PRO A 1218 21.69 8.76 26.73
N VAL A 1219 22.98 8.74 26.39
CA VAL A 1219 23.97 7.76 26.87
C VAL A 1219 25.13 8.48 27.54
N LYS A 1220 25.59 7.97 28.67
CA LYS A 1220 26.85 8.39 29.29
C LYS A 1220 27.69 7.17 29.69
N VAL A 1221 29.00 7.34 29.70
CA VAL A 1221 29.96 6.29 30.06
C VAL A 1221 30.86 6.80 31.17
N GLU A 1222 30.84 6.15 32.32
CA GLU A 1222 31.58 6.55 33.53
C GLU A 1222 32.20 5.32 34.18
N GLY A 1223 33.51 5.35 34.47
CA GLY A 1223 34.19 4.27 35.20
C GLY A 1223 34.09 2.88 34.55
N GLY A 1224 34.01 2.79 33.21
CA GLY A 1224 33.86 1.53 32.48
C GLY A 1224 32.42 1.01 32.37
N ALA A 1225 31.45 1.70 32.97
CA ALA A 1225 30.02 1.36 32.89
C ALA A 1225 29.28 2.30 31.93
N VAL A 1226 28.27 1.74 31.24
CA VAL A 1226 27.39 2.47 30.32
C VAL A 1226 26.05 2.71 31.00
N PHE A 1227 25.61 3.96 31.00
CA PHE A 1227 24.35 4.41 31.58
C PHE A 1227 23.44 5.01 30.52
N LEU A 1228 22.13 4.75 30.65
CA LEU A 1228 21.09 5.37 29.85
C LEU A 1228 20.21 6.25 30.73
N GLU A 1229 19.80 7.40 30.20
CA GLU A 1229 18.78 8.23 30.83
C GLU A 1229 17.39 7.68 30.45
N LEU A 1230 16.78 6.94 31.37
CA LEU A 1230 15.54 6.21 31.16
C LEU A 1230 14.49 6.60 32.20
N PRO A 1231 13.20 6.56 31.83
CA PRO A 1231 12.11 6.65 32.81
C PRO A 1231 11.99 5.36 33.63
N SER A 1232 11.01 5.28 34.52
CA SER A 1232 10.70 4.02 35.21
C SER A 1232 10.31 2.91 34.22
N GLU A 1233 10.51 1.64 34.59
CA GLU A 1233 10.16 0.48 33.73
C GLU A 1233 8.68 0.52 33.28
N ALA A 1234 7.76 0.83 34.20
CA ALA A 1234 6.34 0.94 33.87
C ALA A 1234 6.02 2.09 32.88
N GLU A 1235 6.79 3.17 32.88
CA GLU A 1235 6.63 4.28 31.92
C GLU A 1235 7.24 3.93 30.56
N ILE A 1236 8.41 3.28 30.55
CA ILE A 1236 9.07 2.93 29.29
C ILE A 1236 8.27 1.89 28.51
N GLU A 1237 7.63 0.93 29.19
CA GLU A 1237 6.77 -0.09 28.59
C GLU A 1237 5.53 0.52 27.94
N LYS A 1238 4.98 1.60 28.53
CA LYS A 1238 3.90 2.38 27.92
C LYS A 1238 4.36 3.13 26.67
N LEU A 1239 5.62 3.58 26.66
CA LEU A 1239 6.20 4.35 25.55
C LEU A 1239 6.70 3.47 24.40
N MET A 1240 7.01 2.20 24.66
CA MET A 1240 7.54 1.22 23.71
C MET A 1240 6.91 -0.16 23.94
N PRO A 1241 5.62 -0.33 23.62
CA PRO A 1241 4.93 -1.60 23.81
C PRO A 1241 5.53 -2.70 22.93
N ILE A 1242 5.67 -3.89 23.51
CA ILE A 1242 6.46 -4.99 22.96
C ILE A 1242 5.64 -5.94 22.10
N LYS A 1243 4.39 -6.17 22.51
CA LYS A 1243 3.38 -6.86 21.72
C LYS A 1243 2.51 -5.83 20.98
N ALA A 1244 2.10 -6.17 19.76
CA ALA A 1244 0.79 -5.74 19.30
C ALA A 1244 -0.19 -6.14 20.40
N ARG A 1245 -0.83 -5.19 21.11
CA ARG A 1245 -1.81 -5.53 22.14
C ARG A 1245 -2.97 -6.30 21.51
N CYS A 1246 -2.87 -7.62 21.42
CA CYS A 1246 -4.00 -8.54 21.26
C CYS A 1246 -4.44 -9.13 22.61
N ASP A 1247 -3.61 -9.07 23.66
CA ASP A 1247 -3.89 -9.78 24.93
C ASP A 1247 -4.63 -8.93 26.00
N LEU A 1248 -5.23 -7.79 25.64
CA LEU A 1248 -6.14 -7.09 26.58
C LEU A 1248 -7.47 -7.83 26.80
N HIS A 1249 -7.71 -8.93 26.09
CA HIS A 1249 -8.90 -9.76 26.27
C HIS A 1249 -8.70 -10.99 27.18
N GLU A 1250 -7.46 -11.44 27.44
CA GLU A 1250 -7.22 -12.69 28.20
C GLU A 1250 -6.66 -12.47 29.62
N GLU A 1251 -5.87 -11.42 29.88
CA GLU A 1251 -5.47 -11.09 31.27
C GLU A 1251 -6.66 -10.58 32.11
N ALA A 1252 -7.70 -10.05 31.46
CA ALA A 1252 -8.98 -9.72 32.11
C ALA A 1252 -9.84 -10.97 32.44
N ALA A 1253 -9.51 -12.14 31.89
CA ALA A 1253 -10.21 -13.39 32.18
C ALA A 1253 -9.54 -14.18 33.32
N SER A 1254 -8.22 -14.08 33.48
CA SER A 1254 -7.46 -14.78 34.53
C SER A 1254 -7.42 -14.04 35.88
N ALA A 1255 -7.70 -12.74 35.92
CA ALA A 1255 -7.90 -12.01 37.17
C ALA A 1255 -9.36 -12.10 37.70
N ALA A 1256 -10.22 -12.86 37.00
CA ALA A 1256 -11.62 -13.09 37.33
C ALA A 1256 -11.94 -14.52 37.82
N GLU A 1257 -10.91 -15.32 38.14
CA GLU A 1257 -10.97 -16.46 39.08
C GLU A 1257 -10.23 -16.10 40.36
#